data_AF-A0A3D5A4V5-F1
#
_entry.id   AF-A0A3D5A4V5-F1
#
_cell.length_a   1.000
_cell.length_b   1.000
_cell.length_c   1.000
_cell.angle_alpha   90.00
_cell.angle_beta   90.00
_cell.angle_gamma   90.00
#
_symmetry.space_group_name_H-M   'P 1'
#
loop_
_entity.id
_entity.type
_entity.pdbx_description
1 polymer ?
#
loop_
_entity_poly.entity_id
_entity_poly.type
_entity_poly.pdbx_seq_one_letter_code
_entity_poly.pdbx_strand_id
1 'polypeptide(L)'
;MRFTPRFLLMALLLIALTAAMAMAQGRPTISRPVKVDGQLTAQTLKLTPLQLSQQFESILKNRGVTGEKASGASARFRALPPDLQASIIVTLDDNYARLIREDTLALSRIDPERLRQMAELLFAIGSIWPAEGSPGAWAFAFGNGFDGNCVVHFNGTAVESNYLGMNCEFFPNSMAFKVPAGATLDQEHNVRVHNTNTGKDTAVVKYRVVAPRGYRGHHGWQFANFSRASIDWKLYAHYFGPLTVQYANGTHRPAAQAWFDAAYTKAGAGGNCYGMSVSSLRVRNSEFDHMFHATHFQNAATAQPFCWWYEWNDTTRETVQQQQGAWYTQEVLDVYVNLCNTQTPRDVFTRAESLVSQVTNRPVLVYWGPNWGHAVCPYSTEVDGNTRRIICYDNNNPYRRNEAGSIDPDVATVNWSANTFSRGTATTAQLFSYDECTPANPHLPGAEYGGPGANTVVAVLNHTAEVRQITDENGRTFFNQDGSINQNPATRIPMSAYLPPLVQAPPTVLQRGPVAQLDLAGLQPPPDAPHIFVFGNAAGKSLTFNAAGQGARQLDLFSNGRVFSLQFGGAGEIRFTGLLQLPAVQLLNAEAIAPTQAQFIRSTSGGDRAFVLTNLRNLGAQQLQLLPNLQGTELEVTGPPNLQFNLNLLGPVAQGMQQTTFANIALQAGAKVNLAPLNWGALQTSGLRLQMLNLQNNAVLQQRTIQRGQ
;
A
#
# COMPACT_ATOMS: atom_id res chain seq x y z
N MET A 1 -4.14 33.07 -31.09
CA MET A 1 -5.17 33.22 -32.14
C MET A 1 -4.44 33.35 -33.48
N ARG A 2 -4.71 32.63 -34.56
CA ARG A 2 -5.67 31.60 -34.94
C ARG A 2 -4.95 30.74 -35.98
N PHE A 3 -5.30 29.46 -36.01
CA PHE A 3 -4.98 28.47 -37.04
C PHE A 3 -5.21 29.00 -38.46
N THR A 4 -4.28 28.70 -39.38
CA THR A 4 -4.43 28.34 -40.83
C THR A 4 -3.22 28.84 -41.63
N PRO A 5 -2.26 27.95 -41.96
CA PRO A 5 -2.06 27.66 -43.39
C PRO A 5 -1.77 26.18 -43.71
N ARG A 6 -1.94 25.25 -42.76
CA ARG A 6 -1.75 23.80 -43.04
C ARG A 6 -2.81 23.23 -43.99
N PHE A 7 -4.03 23.79 -44.00
CA PHE A 7 -5.05 23.46 -45.00
C PHE A 7 -4.84 24.18 -46.34
N LEU A 8 -4.18 25.35 -46.34
CA LEU A 8 -3.82 26.08 -47.56
C LEU A 8 -2.74 25.34 -48.35
N LEU A 9 -1.76 24.77 -47.64
CA LEU A 9 -0.69 23.93 -48.24
C LEU A 9 -1.24 22.62 -48.83
N MET A 10 -2.26 22.01 -48.20
CA MET A 10 -2.91 20.79 -48.71
C MET A 10 -3.77 21.05 -49.95
N ALA A 11 -4.48 22.18 -50.00
CA ALA A 11 -5.25 22.58 -51.18
C ALA A 11 -4.34 22.93 -52.37
N LEU A 12 -3.19 23.58 -52.09
CA LEU A 12 -2.11 23.83 -53.07
C LEU A 12 -1.52 22.53 -53.63
N LEU A 13 -1.33 21.53 -52.76
CA LEU A 13 -0.83 20.21 -53.15
C LEU A 13 -1.79 19.51 -54.12
N LEU A 14 -3.11 19.51 -53.83
CA LEU A 14 -4.10 18.78 -54.62
C LEU A 14 -4.28 19.34 -56.04
N ILE A 15 -4.18 20.66 -56.21
CA ILE A 15 -4.29 21.31 -57.54
C ILE A 15 -2.99 21.12 -58.34
N ALA A 16 -1.81 21.11 -57.69
CA ALA A 16 -0.54 20.82 -58.35
C ALA A 16 -0.42 19.33 -58.77
N LEU A 17 -0.98 18.41 -57.97
CA LEU A 17 -1.04 16.97 -58.23
C LEU A 17 -1.86 16.61 -59.49
N THR A 18 -2.92 17.36 -59.80
CA THR A 18 -3.72 17.12 -61.02
C THR A 18 -3.02 17.57 -62.31
N ALA A 19 -2.09 18.52 -62.24
CA ALA A 19 -1.32 18.99 -63.41
C ALA A 19 -0.03 18.19 -63.67
N ALA A 20 0.58 17.60 -62.63
CA ALA A 20 1.85 16.87 -62.74
C ALA A 20 1.71 15.44 -63.30
N MET A 21 0.53 14.81 -63.17
CA MET A 21 0.28 13.45 -63.68
C MET A 21 0.29 13.35 -65.23
N ALA A 22 0.44 14.46 -65.96
CA ALA A 22 0.45 14.46 -67.42
C ALA A 22 1.87 14.35 -68.06
N MET A 23 2.96 14.30 -67.29
CA MET A 23 4.32 14.53 -67.85
C MET A 23 5.37 13.55 -67.34
N ALA A 24 5.29 12.33 -67.84
CA ALA A 24 6.45 11.47 -67.94
C ALA A 24 7.11 11.70 -69.31
N GLN A 25 8.36 12.18 -69.32
CA GLN A 25 9.50 11.71 -70.15
C GLN A 25 10.56 12.81 -70.35
N GLY A 26 11.82 12.49 -70.05
CA GLY A 26 13.02 13.21 -70.52
C GLY A 26 13.97 13.72 -69.43
N ARG A 27 15.09 13.01 -69.21
CA ARG A 27 16.37 13.51 -68.63
C ARG A 27 17.22 14.15 -69.78
N PRO A 28 18.36 14.89 -69.60
CA PRO A 28 19.27 14.94 -68.44
C PRO A 28 20.03 16.30 -68.13
N THR A 29 20.77 16.29 -67.00
CA THR A 29 22.12 16.87 -66.69
C THR A 29 22.48 18.39 -66.59
N ILE A 30 23.04 18.71 -65.39
CA ILE A 30 24.26 19.48 -65.01
C ILE A 30 24.35 21.02 -65.24
N SER A 31 24.48 21.79 -64.14
CA SER A 31 25.69 22.59 -63.77
C SER A 31 25.43 23.54 -62.56
N ARG A 32 26.43 23.69 -61.69
CA ARG A 32 26.60 24.79 -60.69
C ARG A 32 27.60 25.81 -61.28
N PRO A 33 27.89 26.96 -60.62
CA PRO A 33 27.02 28.07 -60.19
C PRO A 33 27.60 29.45 -60.63
N VAL A 34 26.86 30.56 -60.56
CA VAL A 34 27.45 31.91 -60.58
C VAL A 34 26.78 32.79 -59.52
N LYS A 35 27.62 33.43 -58.69
CA LYS A 35 27.28 34.51 -57.75
C LYS A 35 27.32 35.84 -58.49
N VAL A 36 26.35 36.74 -58.26
CA VAL A 36 26.55 38.18 -58.40
C VAL A 36 25.80 38.91 -57.28
N ASP A 37 26.54 39.76 -56.57
CA ASP A 37 26.09 40.68 -55.53
C ASP A 37 25.43 41.94 -56.13
N GLY A 38 24.43 42.49 -55.43
CA GLY A 38 23.83 43.79 -55.73
C GLY A 38 22.61 44.08 -54.86
N GLN A 39 22.70 45.10 -54.01
CA GLN A 39 21.64 45.53 -53.09
C GLN A 39 20.74 46.62 -53.72
N LEU A 40 19.44 46.36 -53.59
CA LEU A 40 18.34 47.27 -53.25
C LEU A 40 17.68 48.16 -54.33
N THR A 41 16.45 47.74 -54.65
CA THR A 41 15.16 48.48 -54.66
C THR A 41 14.49 48.66 -56.02
N ALA A 42 13.54 47.76 -56.31
CA ALA A 42 12.33 48.07 -57.06
C ALA A 42 11.32 46.93 -56.81
N GLN A 43 10.17 47.29 -56.26
CA GLN A 43 8.87 46.59 -56.30
C GLN A 43 8.91 45.04 -56.37
N THR A 44 8.40 44.37 -55.32
CA THR A 44 7.94 42.98 -55.45
C THR A 44 7.06 42.90 -56.69
N LEU A 45 7.57 42.31 -57.78
CA LEU A 45 6.89 42.13 -59.06
C LEU A 45 5.75 41.14 -58.84
N LYS A 46 4.68 41.59 -58.16
CA LYS A 46 3.44 40.84 -58.08
C LYS A 46 2.80 40.94 -59.46
N LEU A 47 2.89 39.85 -60.21
CA LEU A 47 2.14 39.71 -61.45
C LEU A 47 0.66 40.01 -61.17
N THR A 48 0.05 40.80 -62.04
CA THR A 48 -1.40 41.03 -62.00
C THR A 48 -2.15 39.71 -62.23
N PRO A 49 -3.43 39.58 -61.81
CA PRO A 49 -4.21 38.35 -62.05
C PRO A 49 -4.25 37.93 -63.53
N LEU A 50 -4.24 38.91 -64.44
CA LEU A 50 -4.16 38.67 -65.88
C LEU A 50 -2.78 38.08 -66.26
N GLN A 51 -1.70 38.65 -65.75
CA GLN A 51 -0.34 38.14 -65.99
C GLN A 51 -0.11 36.77 -65.33
N LEU A 52 -0.69 36.50 -64.16
CA LEU A 52 -0.68 35.17 -63.54
C LEU A 52 -1.39 34.14 -64.41
N SER A 53 -2.54 34.52 -64.99
CA SER A 53 -3.30 33.66 -65.89
C SER A 53 -2.57 33.40 -67.21
N GLN A 54 -1.94 34.43 -67.78
CA GLN A 54 -1.10 34.31 -68.97
C GLN A 54 0.14 33.44 -68.71
N GLN A 55 0.76 33.59 -67.54
CA GLN A 55 1.90 32.76 -67.13
C GLN A 55 1.46 31.31 -66.92
N PHE A 56 0.30 31.07 -66.30
CA PHE A 56 -0.28 29.73 -66.16
C PHE A 56 -0.55 29.08 -67.52
N GLU A 57 -1.15 29.82 -68.45
CA GLU A 57 -1.43 29.35 -69.81
C GLU A 57 -0.14 29.08 -70.59
N SER A 58 0.89 29.91 -70.41
CA SER A 58 2.22 29.67 -70.98
C SER A 58 2.86 28.41 -70.38
N ILE A 59 2.72 28.18 -69.08
CA ILE A 59 3.20 26.96 -68.42
C ILE A 59 2.47 25.75 -68.99
N LEU A 60 1.13 25.79 -69.08
CA LEU A 60 0.32 24.71 -69.68
C LEU A 60 0.74 24.40 -71.12
N LYS A 61 0.94 25.44 -71.94
CA LYS A 61 1.39 25.33 -73.33
C LYS A 61 2.79 24.74 -73.44
N ASN A 62 3.76 25.23 -72.66
CA ASN A 62 5.14 24.72 -72.65
C ASN A 62 5.22 23.28 -72.16
N ARG A 63 4.22 22.87 -71.38
CA ARG A 63 4.04 21.54 -70.84
C ARG A 63 3.19 20.64 -71.76
N GLY A 64 2.74 21.12 -72.93
CA GLY A 64 2.01 20.31 -73.91
C GLY A 64 0.54 20.04 -73.57
N VAL A 65 -0.03 20.73 -72.58
CA VAL A 65 -1.46 20.67 -72.27
C VAL A 65 -2.22 21.56 -73.26
N THR A 66 -3.08 20.96 -74.09
CA THR A 66 -3.83 21.66 -75.14
C THR A 66 -5.32 21.25 -75.15
N GLY A 67 -6.14 21.94 -75.97
CA GLY A 67 -7.57 21.62 -76.14
C GLY A 67 -8.43 21.87 -74.90
N GLU A 68 -9.54 21.13 -74.75
CA GLU A 68 -10.50 21.28 -73.64
C GLU A 68 -9.87 21.18 -72.25
N LYS A 69 -8.79 20.39 -72.11
CA LYS A 69 -8.06 20.24 -70.84
C LYS A 69 -7.34 21.53 -70.45
N ALA A 70 -6.72 22.22 -71.41
CA ALA A 70 -6.08 23.51 -71.16
C ALA A 70 -7.11 24.60 -70.84
N SER A 71 -8.23 24.61 -71.56
CA SER A 71 -9.33 25.55 -71.34
C SER A 71 -9.98 25.35 -69.96
N GLY A 72 -10.23 24.11 -69.55
CA GLY A 72 -10.79 23.77 -68.23
C GLY A 72 -9.84 24.10 -67.07
N ALA A 73 -8.53 23.84 -67.23
CA ALA A 73 -7.53 24.18 -66.22
C ALA A 73 -7.36 25.69 -66.07
N SER A 74 -7.33 26.44 -67.18
CA SER A 74 -7.21 27.90 -67.16
C SER A 74 -8.44 28.58 -66.55
N ALA A 75 -9.64 28.07 -66.83
CA ALA A 75 -10.88 28.56 -66.22
C ALA A 75 -10.90 28.33 -64.70
N ARG A 76 -10.46 27.15 -64.23
CA ARG A 76 -10.35 26.85 -62.79
C ARG A 76 -9.27 27.68 -62.10
N PHE A 77 -8.14 27.92 -62.75
CA PHE A 77 -7.06 28.75 -62.22
C PHE A 77 -7.51 30.21 -62.03
N ARG A 78 -8.19 30.78 -63.03
CA ARG A 78 -8.75 32.14 -62.96
C ARG A 78 -9.81 32.32 -61.87
N ALA A 79 -10.48 31.24 -61.47
CA ALA A 79 -11.48 31.24 -60.40
C ALA A 79 -10.87 31.20 -58.98
N LEU A 80 -9.55 31.01 -58.84
CA LEU A 80 -8.88 30.98 -57.54
C LEU A 80 -8.61 32.38 -56.99
N PRO A 81 -8.49 32.56 -55.66
CA PRO A 81 -8.03 33.82 -55.06
C PRO A 81 -6.64 34.26 -55.59
N PRO A 82 -6.38 35.57 -55.79
CA PRO A 82 -5.15 36.06 -56.42
C PRO A 82 -3.84 35.69 -55.70
N ASP A 83 -3.86 35.61 -54.38
CA ASP A 83 -2.74 35.15 -53.55
C ASP A 83 -2.43 33.66 -53.77
N LEU A 84 -3.47 32.85 -53.95
CA LEU A 84 -3.34 31.44 -54.28
C LEU A 84 -2.84 31.24 -55.72
N GLN A 85 -3.33 32.03 -56.68
CA GLN A 85 -2.80 32.04 -58.06
C GLN A 85 -1.30 32.35 -58.08
N ALA A 86 -0.86 33.36 -57.32
CA ALA A 86 0.55 33.72 -57.22
C ALA A 86 1.39 32.58 -56.62
N SER A 87 0.93 31.95 -55.53
CA SER A 87 1.61 30.81 -54.91
C SER A 87 1.76 29.63 -55.89
N ILE A 88 0.73 29.35 -56.69
CA ILE A 88 0.76 28.26 -57.70
C ILE A 88 1.79 28.54 -58.79
N ILE A 89 1.89 29.79 -59.27
CA ILE A 89 2.86 30.16 -60.31
C ILE A 89 4.30 30.08 -59.79
N VAL A 90 4.54 30.54 -58.55
CA VAL A 90 5.84 30.40 -57.87
C VAL A 90 6.22 28.93 -57.73
N THR A 91 5.25 28.06 -57.47
CA THR A 91 5.49 26.63 -57.37
C THR A 91 5.71 25.95 -58.73
N LEU A 92 5.13 26.44 -59.83
CA LEU A 92 5.17 25.76 -61.13
C LEU A 92 6.22 26.32 -62.12
N ASP A 93 6.78 27.50 -61.87
CA ASP A 93 7.75 28.18 -62.71
C ASP A 93 9.03 28.53 -61.95
N ASP A 94 10.06 27.70 -62.14
CA ASP A 94 11.38 27.83 -61.53
C ASP A 94 12.09 29.16 -61.83
N ASN A 95 11.78 29.78 -62.97
CA ASN A 95 12.39 31.06 -63.34
C ASN A 95 11.69 32.21 -62.61
N TYR A 96 10.36 32.15 -62.51
CA TYR A 96 9.59 33.11 -61.72
C TYR A 96 9.87 32.98 -60.21
N ALA A 97 9.97 31.75 -59.68
CA ALA A 97 10.34 31.48 -58.30
C ALA A 97 11.71 32.07 -57.94
N ARG A 98 12.70 31.91 -58.84
CA ARG A 98 14.02 32.55 -58.72
C ARG A 98 13.96 34.07 -58.78
N LEU A 99 13.11 34.63 -59.65
CA LEU A 99 12.95 36.07 -59.82
C LEU A 99 12.48 36.76 -58.53
N ILE A 100 11.59 36.10 -57.77
CA ILE A 100 11.04 36.65 -56.52
C ILE A 100 11.73 36.14 -55.24
N ARG A 101 12.83 35.39 -55.38
CA ARG A 101 13.63 34.80 -54.27
C ARG A 101 12.87 33.77 -53.42
N GLU A 102 11.98 33.01 -54.03
CA GLU A 102 11.20 31.91 -53.42
C GLU A 102 11.52 30.57 -54.10
N ASP A 103 12.77 30.37 -54.50
CA ASP A 103 13.26 29.24 -55.30
C ASP A 103 13.20 27.89 -54.58
N THR A 104 13.00 27.88 -53.26
CA THR A 104 12.75 26.69 -52.44
C THR A 104 11.33 26.13 -52.59
N LEU A 105 10.39 26.92 -53.13
CA LEU A 105 8.97 26.54 -53.29
C LEU A 105 8.64 25.92 -54.65
N ALA A 106 9.61 25.87 -55.58
CA ALA A 106 9.44 25.33 -56.92
C ALA A 106 9.32 23.80 -56.93
N LEU A 107 8.25 23.29 -57.56
CA LEU A 107 7.85 21.87 -57.56
C LEU A 107 8.84 20.97 -58.33
N SER A 108 9.70 21.53 -59.17
CA SER A 108 10.77 20.81 -59.87
C SER A 108 11.79 20.14 -58.95
N ARG A 109 11.78 20.49 -57.65
CA ARG A 109 12.70 19.95 -56.64
C ARG A 109 12.06 18.97 -55.65
N ILE A 110 10.76 18.73 -55.73
CA ILE A 110 10.06 17.82 -54.81
C ILE A 110 9.55 16.63 -55.62
N ASP A 111 10.16 15.47 -55.40
CA ASP A 111 9.71 14.18 -55.93
C ASP A 111 8.51 13.69 -55.08
N PRO A 112 7.28 13.70 -55.63
CA PRO A 112 6.08 13.36 -54.87
C PRO A 112 6.04 11.89 -54.46
N GLU A 113 6.65 11.02 -55.26
CA GLU A 113 6.74 9.59 -54.97
C GLU A 113 7.77 9.34 -53.88
N ARG A 114 8.83 10.14 -53.84
CA ARG A 114 9.84 10.12 -52.77
C ARG A 114 9.32 10.67 -51.46
N LEU A 115 8.39 11.63 -51.43
CA LEU A 115 7.79 12.12 -50.17
C LEU A 115 6.83 11.11 -49.53
N ARG A 116 6.04 10.41 -50.36
CA ARG A 116 5.17 9.31 -49.87
C ARG A 116 6.00 8.11 -49.45
N GLN A 117 6.99 7.74 -50.27
CA GLN A 117 7.97 6.73 -49.88
C GLN A 117 8.74 7.17 -48.63
N MET A 118 9.19 8.42 -48.45
CA MET A 118 9.98 8.85 -47.28
C MET A 118 9.24 8.74 -45.93
N ALA A 119 7.91 8.85 -45.92
CA ALA A 119 7.10 8.62 -44.72
C ALA A 119 6.84 7.12 -44.45
N GLU A 120 6.76 6.30 -45.50
CA GLU A 120 6.65 4.83 -45.44
C GLU A 120 8.03 4.11 -45.34
N LEU A 121 9.14 4.81 -45.62
CA LEU A 121 10.54 4.33 -45.75
C LEU A 121 11.38 4.45 -44.47
N LEU A 122 10.87 4.97 -43.36
CA LEU A 122 11.61 4.86 -42.11
C LEU A 122 11.49 3.42 -41.62
N PHE A 123 12.29 2.54 -42.21
CA PHE A 123 12.61 1.23 -41.67
C PHE A 123 13.18 1.47 -40.28
N ALA A 124 12.31 1.36 -39.28
CA ALA A 124 12.58 1.83 -37.94
C ALA A 124 11.77 1.02 -36.94
N ILE A 125 12.36 0.79 -35.77
CA ILE A 125 11.65 0.32 -34.59
C ILE A 125 10.98 1.55 -33.95
N GLY A 126 9.66 1.53 -33.84
CA GLY A 126 8.87 2.53 -33.11
C GLY A 126 8.81 2.22 -31.61
N SER A 127 8.68 0.94 -31.25
CA SER A 127 8.66 0.48 -29.86
C SER A 127 8.99 -1.00 -29.74
N ILE A 128 9.38 -1.44 -28.55
CA ILE A 128 9.53 -2.86 -28.21
C ILE A 128 8.59 -3.17 -27.04
N TRP A 129 7.85 -4.29 -27.14
CA TRP A 129 7.06 -4.83 -26.04
C TRP A 129 7.50 -6.27 -25.70
N PRO A 130 7.55 -6.66 -24.42
CA PRO A 130 7.51 -5.78 -23.25
C PRO A 130 8.63 -4.73 -23.27
N ALA A 131 8.52 -3.65 -22.50
CA ALA A 131 9.54 -2.59 -22.45
C ALA A 131 10.87 -3.06 -21.83
N GLU A 132 10.85 -4.18 -21.10
CA GLU A 132 12.01 -4.85 -20.54
C GLU A 132 11.90 -6.35 -20.83
N GLY A 133 12.99 -6.97 -21.26
CA GLY A 133 13.04 -8.38 -21.63
C GLY A 133 13.69 -9.26 -20.56
N SER A 134 13.55 -10.56 -20.70
CA SER A 134 14.25 -11.55 -19.88
C SER A 134 14.95 -12.59 -20.74
N PRO A 135 16.09 -13.14 -20.31
CA PRO A 135 16.82 -14.12 -21.11
C PRO A 135 15.94 -15.31 -21.50
N GLY A 136 15.98 -15.68 -22.78
CA GLY A 136 15.18 -16.78 -23.34
C GLY A 136 13.70 -16.46 -23.61
N ALA A 137 13.20 -15.29 -23.19
CA ALA A 137 11.82 -14.86 -23.44
C ALA A 137 11.65 -14.22 -24.83
N TRP A 138 10.40 -14.21 -25.30
CA TRP A 138 10.02 -13.51 -26.53
C TRP A 138 9.74 -12.03 -26.26
N ALA A 139 10.16 -11.20 -27.19
CA ALA A 139 9.85 -9.78 -27.27
C ALA A 139 9.41 -9.43 -28.70
N PHE A 140 8.80 -8.27 -28.86
CA PHE A 140 8.11 -7.86 -30.08
C PHE A 140 8.54 -6.44 -30.43
N ALA A 141 9.22 -6.28 -31.56
CA ALA A 141 9.54 -4.99 -32.13
C ALA A 141 8.42 -4.56 -33.08
N PHE A 142 7.81 -3.41 -32.78
CA PHE A 142 6.80 -2.75 -33.59
C PHE A 142 7.45 -1.62 -34.36
N GLY A 143 7.10 -1.48 -35.63
CA GLY A 143 7.77 -0.53 -36.49
C GLY A 143 7.21 -0.52 -37.89
N ASN A 144 7.89 0.19 -38.77
CA ASN A 144 7.49 0.36 -40.17
C ASN A 144 8.49 -0.37 -41.09
N GLY A 145 7.97 -0.93 -42.19
CA GLY A 145 8.77 -1.57 -43.22
C GLY A 145 9.33 -2.95 -42.85
N PHE A 146 8.78 -3.62 -41.83
CA PHE A 146 9.11 -5.01 -41.51
C PHE A 146 8.37 -5.96 -42.46
N ASP A 147 9.06 -7.02 -42.89
CA ASP A 147 8.53 -8.04 -43.80
C ASP A 147 9.15 -9.42 -43.47
N GLY A 148 8.81 -10.44 -44.25
CA GLY A 148 9.36 -11.80 -44.09
C GLY A 148 10.87 -11.93 -44.32
N ASN A 149 11.55 -10.88 -44.81
CA ASN A 149 13.00 -10.86 -45.00
C ASN A 149 13.73 -10.18 -43.83
N CYS A 150 13.01 -9.71 -42.82
CA CYS A 150 13.58 -9.03 -41.68
C CYS A 150 14.08 -10.03 -40.62
N VAL A 151 15.22 -9.70 -40.02
CA VAL A 151 15.84 -10.46 -38.92
C VAL A 151 16.20 -9.48 -37.82
N VAL A 152 15.97 -9.85 -36.55
CA VAL A 152 16.38 -9.01 -35.43
C VAL A 152 17.83 -9.30 -35.04
N HIS A 153 18.63 -8.25 -34.86
CA HIS A 153 19.98 -8.33 -34.31
C HIS A 153 19.99 -7.77 -32.88
N PHE A 154 20.61 -8.53 -31.98
CA PHE A 154 20.80 -8.21 -30.56
C PHE A 154 22.30 -8.13 -30.27
N ASN A 155 22.76 -6.95 -29.82
CA ASN A 155 24.19 -6.63 -29.67
C ASN A 155 25.03 -6.95 -30.93
N GLY A 156 24.43 -6.74 -32.11
CA GLY A 156 25.07 -7.00 -33.40
C GLY A 156 24.89 -8.42 -33.95
N THR A 157 24.50 -9.38 -33.12
CA THR A 157 24.31 -10.79 -33.50
C THR A 157 22.86 -11.06 -33.88
N ALA A 158 22.61 -11.75 -35.00
CA ALA A 158 21.26 -12.19 -35.37
C ALA A 158 20.71 -13.16 -34.32
N VAL A 159 19.45 -12.97 -33.92
CA VAL A 159 18.76 -13.84 -32.97
C VAL A 159 17.58 -14.54 -33.64
N GLU A 160 17.03 -15.55 -32.97
CA GLU A 160 15.79 -16.19 -33.42
C GLU A 160 14.69 -15.12 -33.53
N SER A 161 14.17 -14.91 -34.73
CA SER A 161 13.14 -13.89 -34.99
C SER A 161 12.15 -14.35 -36.04
N ASN A 162 10.89 -13.96 -35.86
CA ASN A 162 9.78 -14.30 -36.75
C ASN A 162 9.02 -13.04 -37.14
N TYR A 163 8.84 -12.83 -38.44
CA TYR A 163 7.90 -11.82 -38.92
C TYR A 163 6.49 -12.34 -38.69
N LEU A 164 5.68 -11.58 -37.93
CA LEU A 164 4.34 -12.03 -37.59
C LEU A 164 3.36 -11.80 -38.73
N GLY A 165 3.53 -10.75 -39.55
CA GLY A 165 2.71 -10.52 -40.76
C GLY A 165 1.18 -10.53 -40.54
N MET A 166 0.73 -10.42 -39.29
CA MET A 166 -0.67 -10.49 -38.92
C MET A 166 -1.29 -9.11 -39.09
N ASN A 167 -2.28 -8.99 -39.97
CA ASN A 167 -3.14 -7.81 -40.08
C ASN A 167 -4.21 -7.79 -38.97
N CYS A 168 -3.87 -8.23 -37.76
CA CYS A 168 -4.75 -8.16 -36.60
C CYS A 168 -4.40 -6.92 -35.75
N GLU A 169 -5.40 -6.42 -35.03
CA GLU A 169 -5.34 -5.16 -34.27
C GLU A 169 -4.17 -5.07 -33.27
N PHE A 170 -3.60 -6.20 -32.86
CA PHE A 170 -2.59 -6.27 -31.79
C PHE A 170 -1.13 -6.36 -32.26
N PHE A 171 -0.85 -6.84 -33.49
CA PHE A 171 0.53 -7.06 -33.97
C PHE A 171 0.77 -6.74 -35.46
N PRO A 172 0.36 -5.54 -35.95
CA PRO A 172 0.55 -5.19 -37.35
C PRO A 172 2.04 -5.10 -37.71
N ASN A 173 2.45 -5.83 -38.76
CA ASN A 173 3.80 -5.77 -39.34
C ASN A 173 4.94 -5.77 -38.31
N SER A 174 4.88 -6.67 -37.34
CA SER A 174 5.80 -6.71 -36.19
C SER A 174 6.80 -7.87 -36.28
N MET A 175 7.97 -7.69 -35.67
CA MET A 175 8.98 -8.74 -35.52
C MET A 175 8.96 -9.32 -34.11
N ALA A 176 8.63 -10.59 -33.95
CA ALA A 176 8.92 -11.31 -32.71
C ALA A 176 10.40 -11.72 -32.70
N PHE A 177 11.08 -11.59 -31.57
CA PHE A 177 12.46 -12.03 -31.41
C PHE A 177 12.71 -12.59 -30.01
N LYS A 178 13.60 -13.58 -29.92
CA LYS A 178 13.97 -14.21 -28.66
C LYS A 178 15.19 -13.53 -28.06
N VAL A 179 15.08 -13.08 -26.81
CA VAL A 179 16.21 -12.53 -26.08
C VAL A 179 17.23 -13.64 -25.84
N PRO A 180 18.52 -13.45 -26.14
CA PRO A 180 19.54 -14.47 -25.91
C PRO A 180 19.55 -14.97 -24.46
N ALA A 181 19.64 -16.29 -24.26
CA ALA A 181 19.64 -16.89 -22.91
C ALA A 181 20.83 -16.46 -22.04
N GLY A 182 21.94 -16.05 -22.67
CA GLY A 182 23.13 -15.51 -22.00
C GLY A 182 23.19 -13.97 -21.94
N ALA A 183 22.11 -13.27 -22.24
CA ALA A 183 22.08 -11.81 -22.15
C ALA A 183 22.36 -11.36 -20.70
N THR A 184 23.28 -10.41 -20.54
CA THR A 184 23.63 -9.85 -19.23
C THR A 184 22.44 -9.09 -18.63
N LEU A 185 22.21 -9.25 -17.33
CA LEU A 185 21.06 -8.66 -16.65
C LEU A 185 21.34 -7.22 -16.19
N ASP A 186 20.26 -6.44 -16.04
CA ASP A 186 20.24 -5.04 -15.62
C ASP A 186 21.11 -4.12 -16.49
N GLN A 187 21.14 -4.42 -17.79
CA GLN A 187 21.91 -3.68 -18.79
C GLN A 187 21.05 -3.39 -20.02
N GLU A 188 21.42 -2.33 -20.75
CA GLU A 188 20.82 -2.00 -22.04
C GLU A 188 21.61 -2.67 -23.17
N HIS A 189 20.86 -3.33 -24.05
CA HIS A 189 21.37 -4.01 -25.22
C HIS A 189 20.93 -3.30 -26.48
N ASN A 190 21.77 -3.36 -27.50
CA ASN A 190 21.48 -2.77 -28.81
C ASN A 190 20.57 -3.72 -29.59
N VAL A 191 19.35 -3.29 -29.90
CA VAL A 191 18.42 -4.02 -30.76
C VAL A 191 18.22 -3.24 -32.05
N ARG A 192 18.31 -3.93 -33.18
CA ARG A 192 17.94 -3.39 -34.51
C ARG A 192 17.30 -4.48 -35.35
N VAL A 193 16.41 -4.11 -36.25
CA VAL A 193 15.94 -5.00 -37.32
C VAL A 193 16.82 -4.79 -38.55
N HIS A 194 17.23 -5.88 -39.18
CA HIS A 194 17.99 -5.92 -40.42
C HIS A 194 17.13 -6.55 -41.50
N ASN A 195 16.97 -5.89 -42.65
CA ASN A 195 16.26 -6.48 -43.79
C ASN A 195 17.27 -7.16 -44.72
N THR A 196 17.25 -8.49 -44.77
CA THR A 196 18.24 -9.31 -45.48
C THR A 196 18.17 -9.16 -47.01
N ASN A 197 17.02 -8.73 -47.55
CA ASN A 197 16.84 -8.51 -48.98
C ASN A 197 17.42 -7.15 -49.42
N THR A 198 17.23 -6.10 -48.61
CA THR A 198 17.67 -4.73 -48.95
C THR A 198 19.01 -4.33 -48.31
N GLY A 199 19.52 -5.12 -47.37
CA GLY A 199 20.74 -4.83 -46.62
C GLY A 199 20.62 -3.63 -45.65
N LYS A 200 19.41 -3.14 -45.40
CA LYS A 200 19.16 -1.98 -44.54
C LYS A 200 19.01 -2.38 -43.07
N ASP A 201 19.46 -1.49 -42.18
CA ASP A 201 19.26 -1.58 -40.74
C ASP A 201 18.33 -0.46 -40.26
N THR A 202 17.50 -0.77 -39.26
CA THR A 202 16.87 0.25 -38.42
C THR A 202 17.92 0.94 -37.55
N ALA A 203 17.60 2.12 -37.01
CA ALA A 203 18.37 2.70 -35.92
C ALA A 203 18.42 1.74 -34.71
N VAL A 204 19.53 1.78 -33.96
CA VAL A 204 19.69 0.98 -32.75
C VAL A 204 18.76 1.51 -31.66
N VAL A 205 17.91 0.64 -31.14
CA VAL A 205 17.10 0.86 -29.94
C VAL A 205 17.77 0.22 -28.74
N LYS A 206 17.82 0.94 -27.62
CA LYS A 206 18.29 0.41 -26.34
C LYS A 206 17.18 -0.39 -25.70
N TYR A 207 17.43 -1.68 -25.47
CA TYR A 207 16.49 -2.60 -24.86
C TYR A 207 17.07 -3.20 -23.59
N ARG A 208 16.40 -3.01 -22.46
CA ARG A 208 16.90 -3.47 -21.16
C ARG A 208 16.54 -4.93 -20.93
N VAL A 209 17.52 -5.73 -20.54
CA VAL A 209 17.30 -7.12 -20.10
C VAL A 209 17.40 -7.20 -18.59
N VAL A 210 16.41 -7.85 -17.96
CA VAL A 210 16.31 -8.05 -16.51
C VAL A 210 15.99 -9.51 -16.21
N ALA A 211 16.16 -9.94 -14.96
CA ALA A 211 15.77 -11.28 -14.54
C ALA A 211 14.29 -11.57 -14.87
N PRO A 212 13.88 -12.83 -15.14
CA PRO A 212 12.47 -13.14 -15.37
C PRO A 212 11.58 -12.62 -14.23
N ARG A 213 10.56 -11.82 -14.58
CA ARG A 213 9.64 -11.26 -13.59
C ARG A 213 8.62 -12.32 -13.17
N GLY A 214 8.75 -12.77 -11.92
CA GLY A 214 7.67 -13.47 -11.22
C GLY A 214 6.75 -12.50 -10.50
N TYR A 215 5.98 -13.02 -9.54
CA TYR A 215 5.11 -12.21 -8.69
C TYR A 215 5.85 -11.04 -8.04
N ARG A 216 7.07 -11.28 -7.52
CA ARG A 216 7.92 -10.29 -6.84
C ARG A 216 8.24 -9.08 -7.73
N GLY A 217 8.39 -9.30 -9.04
CA GLY A 217 8.72 -8.26 -10.03
C GLY A 217 7.50 -7.52 -10.59
N HIS A 218 6.29 -7.85 -10.17
CA HIS A 218 5.07 -7.17 -10.58
C HIS A 218 4.32 -6.66 -9.35
N HIS A 219 3.84 -7.58 -8.52
CA HIS A 219 2.94 -7.28 -7.41
C HIS A 219 3.66 -7.07 -6.07
N GLY A 220 4.97 -7.34 -6.00
CA GLY A 220 5.77 -6.99 -4.83
C GLY A 220 6.30 -5.55 -4.89
N TRP A 221 6.51 -4.94 -3.72
CA TRP A 221 7.22 -3.67 -3.61
C TRP A 221 8.67 -3.81 -4.08
N GLN A 222 9.19 -2.77 -4.74
CA GLN A 222 10.58 -2.73 -5.23
C GLN A 222 11.61 -2.60 -4.10
N PHE A 223 11.21 -2.08 -2.96
CA PHE A 223 12.05 -1.87 -1.80
C PHE A 223 11.84 -2.96 -0.75
N ALA A 224 12.83 -3.13 0.12
CA ALA A 224 12.77 -4.11 1.19
C ALA A 224 11.93 -3.60 2.37
N ASN A 225 11.45 -4.54 3.16
CA ASN A 225 10.89 -4.29 4.49
C ASN A 225 11.83 -3.44 5.34
N PHE A 226 11.22 -2.59 6.16
CA PHE A 226 11.88 -1.55 6.93
C PHE A 226 11.20 -1.41 8.30
N SER A 227 11.89 -0.77 9.22
CA SER A 227 11.38 -0.38 10.53
C SER A 227 11.44 1.15 10.72
N ARG A 228 10.61 1.67 11.64
CA ARG A 228 10.70 3.03 12.17
C ARG A 228 10.37 2.99 13.65
N ALA A 229 10.91 3.92 14.43
CA ALA A 229 10.66 3.96 15.88
C ALA A 229 9.17 3.96 16.25
N SER A 230 8.32 4.62 15.45
CA SER A 230 6.89 4.71 15.71
C SER A 230 6.05 4.87 14.42
N ILE A 231 4.75 4.59 14.54
CA ILE A 231 3.71 5.01 13.60
C ILE A 231 3.07 6.30 14.12
N ASP A 232 3.00 7.33 13.27
CA ASP A 232 2.46 8.63 13.67
C ASP A 232 0.94 8.58 13.91
N TRP A 233 0.48 9.37 14.88
CA TRP A 233 -0.94 9.52 15.21
C TRP A 233 -1.82 9.90 14.00
N LYS A 234 -1.29 10.70 13.06
CA LYS A 234 -2.04 11.07 11.84
C LYS A 234 -2.47 9.86 11.00
N LEU A 235 -1.63 8.82 10.96
CA LEU A 235 -1.90 7.59 10.20
C LEU A 235 -2.97 6.75 10.90
N TYR A 236 -2.85 6.65 12.23
CA TYR A 236 -3.85 6.03 13.13
C TYR A 236 -5.22 6.72 12.99
N ALA A 237 -5.25 8.04 13.08
CA ALA A 237 -6.48 8.84 12.99
C ALA A 237 -7.13 8.75 11.61
N HIS A 238 -6.34 8.71 10.52
CA HIS A 238 -6.91 8.47 9.20
C HIS A 238 -7.50 7.06 9.08
N TYR A 239 -6.82 6.05 9.62
CA TYR A 239 -7.24 4.65 9.44
C TYR A 239 -8.54 4.33 10.17
N PHE A 240 -8.67 4.75 11.43
CA PHE A 240 -9.88 4.53 12.24
C PHE A 240 -10.95 5.62 12.08
N GLY A 241 -10.64 6.69 11.36
CA GLY A 241 -11.48 7.88 11.25
C GLY A 241 -11.26 8.88 12.40
N PRO A 242 -11.03 10.18 12.11
CA PRO A 242 -10.73 11.17 13.15
C PRO A 242 -11.80 11.27 14.24
N LEU A 243 -13.09 11.15 13.89
CA LEU A 243 -14.20 11.23 14.86
C LEU A 243 -14.22 10.07 15.88
N THR A 244 -13.59 8.94 15.52
CA THR A 244 -13.47 7.74 16.36
C THR A 244 -12.35 7.88 17.37
N VAL A 245 -11.31 8.67 17.06
CA VAL A 245 -10.09 8.79 17.88
C VAL A 245 -9.89 10.16 18.51
N GLN A 246 -10.62 11.18 18.05
CA GLN A 246 -10.52 12.57 18.50
C GLN A 246 -11.91 13.15 18.76
N TYR A 247 -11.93 14.19 19.59
CA TYR A 247 -13.05 15.12 19.76
C TYR A 247 -12.99 16.23 18.71
N ALA A 248 -14.08 17.01 18.56
CA ALA A 248 -14.15 18.05 17.53
C ALA A 248 -13.12 19.17 17.73
N ASN A 249 -12.64 19.38 18.96
CA ASN A 249 -11.57 20.33 19.28
C ASN A 249 -10.15 19.77 19.01
N GLY A 250 -10.03 18.58 18.41
CA GLY A 250 -8.76 17.91 18.11
C GLY A 250 -8.12 17.18 19.30
N THR A 251 -8.69 17.26 20.51
CA THR A 251 -8.18 16.49 21.65
C THR A 251 -8.44 15.00 21.43
N HIS A 252 -7.47 14.16 21.79
CA HIS A 252 -7.60 12.72 21.61
C HIS A 252 -8.61 12.12 22.59
N ARG A 253 -9.34 11.10 22.14
CA ARG A 253 -10.22 10.31 22.99
C ARG A 253 -9.37 9.41 23.91
N PRO A 254 -9.59 9.42 25.23
CA PRO A 254 -8.81 8.62 26.19
C PRO A 254 -8.66 7.14 25.83
N ALA A 255 -9.72 6.46 25.37
CA ALA A 255 -9.63 5.04 24.99
C ALA A 255 -8.73 4.82 23.77
N ALA A 256 -8.84 5.70 22.77
CA ALA A 256 -8.02 5.65 21.57
C ALA A 256 -6.55 5.96 21.87
N GLN A 257 -6.29 6.96 22.73
CA GLN A 257 -4.94 7.28 23.21
C GLN A 257 -4.31 6.08 23.93
N ALA A 258 -5.06 5.43 24.83
CA ALA A 258 -4.58 4.27 25.56
C ALA A 258 -4.17 3.12 24.62
N TRP A 259 -5.00 2.80 23.61
CA TRP A 259 -4.65 1.78 22.62
C TRP A 259 -3.43 2.17 21.77
N PHE A 260 -3.35 3.45 21.40
CA PHE A 260 -2.25 3.96 20.61
C PHE A 260 -0.91 3.82 21.34
N ASP A 261 -0.86 4.25 22.60
CA ASP A 261 0.36 4.22 23.43
C ASP A 261 0.76 2.81 23.83
N ALA A 262 -0.22 1.96 24.17
CA ALA A 262 0.05 0.61 24.66
C ALA A 262 0.53 -0.33 23.55
N ALA A 263 -0.07 -0.24 22.35
CA ALA A 263 0.15 -1.21 21.27
C ALA A 263 0.48 -0.57 19.91
N TYR A 264 -0.37 0.32 19.40
CA TYR A 264 -0.37 0.67 17.98
C TYR A 264 0.90 1.42 17.53
N THR A 265 1.35 2.43 18.29
CA THR A 265 2.48 3.28 17.89
C THR A 265 3.76 2.47 17.63
N LYS A 266 3.94 1.38 18.38
CA LYS A 266 5.13 0.51 18.31
C LYS A 266 5.10 -0.51 17.18
N ALA A 267 3.96 -0.68 16.50
CA ALA A 267 3.82 -1.65 15.41
C ALA A 267 4.84 -1.43 14.28
N GLY A 268 5.29 -0.19 14.07
CA GLY A 268 6.29 0.16 13.05
C GLY A 268 7.73 -0.19 13.44
N ALA A 269 8.02 -0.44 14.73
CA ALA A 269 9.37 -0.67 15.25
C ALA A 269 9.89 -2.07 14.96
N GLY A 270 9.00 -3.07 14.96
CA GLY A 270 9.34 -4.45 14.64
C GLY A 270 9.72 -4.61 13.18
N GLY A 271 8.87 -4.13 12.27
CA GLY A 271 9.03 -4.23 10.82
C GLY A 271 7.66 -4.06 10.17
N ASN A 272 7.63 -3.63 8.91
CA ASN A 272 6.38 -3.31 8.21
C ASN A 272 5.92 -4.44 7.27
N CYS A 273 6.26 -5.70 7.56
CA CYS A 273 6.00 -6.82 6.65
C CYS A 273 4.51 -7.11 6.43
N TYR A 274 3.67 -6.93 7.45
CA TYR A 274 2.22 -7.07 7.30
C TYR A 274 1.67 -5.91 6.47
N GLY A 275 2.09 -4.68 6.78
CA GLY A 275 1.71 -3.48 6.03
C GLY A 275 2.10 -3.54 4.56
N MET A 276 3.29 -4.04 4.25
CA MET A 276 3.75 -4.25 2.87
C MET A 276 2.94 -5.34 2.15
N SER A 277 2.67 -6.46 2.84
CA SER A 277 1.83 -7.54 2.29
C SER A 277 0.43 -7.04 1.95
N VAL A 278 -0.25 -6.41 2.92
CA VAL A 278 -1.62 -5.92 2.76
C VAL A 278 -1.70 -4.80 1.72
N SER A 279 -0.81 -3.80 1.79
CA SER A 279 -0.80 -2.71 0.81
C SER A 279 -0.48 -3.19 -0.60
N SER A 280 0.36 -4.21 -0.77
CA SER A 280 0.65 -4.79 -2.09
C SER A 280 -0.59 -5.44 -2.71
N LEU A 281 -1.41 -6.12 -1.89
CA LEU A 281 -2.68 -6.71 -2.31
C LEU A 281 -3.73 -5.64 -2.61
N ARG A 282 -3.81 -4.57 -1.81
CA ARG A 282 -4.67 -3.41 -2.07
C ARG A 282 -4.36 -2.76 -3.42
N VAL A 283 -3.07 -2.52 -3.70
CA VAL A 283 -2.63 -1.95 -4.98
C VAL A 283 -2.97 -2.87 -6.14
N ARG A 284 -2.75 -4.18 -5.97
CA ARG A 284 -3.12 -5.17 -6.97
C ARG A 284 -4.62 -5.20 -7.26
N ASN A 285 -5.45 -5.13 -6.22
CA ASN A 285 -6.91 -5.17 -6.34
C ASN A 285 -7.52 -3.82 -6.73
N SER A 286 -6.70 -2.77 -6.85
CA SER A 286 -7.14 -1.39 -7.05
C SER A 286 -8.07 -0.87 -5.94
N GLU A 287 -7.84 -1.31 -4.69
CA GLU A 287 -8.64 -0.95 -3.52
C GLU A 287 -7.89 0.04 -2.62
N PHE A 288 -8.11 1.33 -2.87
CA PHE A 288 -7.29 2.40 -2.27
C PHE A 288 -7.97 3.17 -1.13
N ASP A 289 -9.28 2.99 -0.89
CA ASP A 289 -10.09 3.86 -0.02
C ASP A 289 -9.64 3.89 1.46
N HIS A 290 -8.86 2.90 1.88
CA HIS A 290 -8.28 2.79 3.22
C HIS A 290 -6.75 3.03 3.27
N MET A 291 -6.17 3.57 2.20
CA MET A 291 -4.76 3.94 2.13
C MET A 291 -4.58 5.44 2.36
N PHE A 292 -3.69 5.83 3.28
CA PHE A 292 -3.47 7.23 3.68
C PHE A 292 -3.26 8.18 2.50
N HIS A 293 -2.55 7.70 1.48
CA HIS A 293 -2.28 8.45 0.24
C HIS A 293 -3.04 7.88 -0.96
N ALA A 294 -4.31 7.50 -0.80
CA ALA A 294 -5.15 6.89 -1.84
C ALA A 294 -5.06 7.62 -3.20
N THR A 295 -5.07 8.95 -3.17
CA THR A 295 -5.00 9.80 -4.38
C THR A 295 -3.71 9.60 -5.18
N HIS A 296 -2.59 9.28 -4.53
CA HIS A 296 -1.33 8.97 -5.22
C HIS A 296 -1.43 7.71 -6.09
N PHE A 297 -2.20 6.72 -5.64
CA PHE A 297 -2.38 5.46 -6.35
C PHE A 297 -3.49 5.53 -7.41
N GLN A 298 -4.42 6.50 -7.28
CA GLN A 298 -5.55 6.70 -8.21
C GLN A 298 -5.26 7.71 -9.33
N ASN A 299 -4.37 8.69 -9.09
CA ASN A 299 -4.12 9.77 -10.05
C ASN A 299 -3.36 9.26 -11.28
N ALA A 300 -3.89 9.49 -12.48
CA ALA A 300 -3.29 9.05 -13.74
C ALA A 300 -1.83 9.49 -13.97
N ALA A 301 -1.38 10.58 -13.34
CA ALA A 301 0.00 11.05 -13.43
C ALA A 301 0.99 10.27 -12.55
N THR A 302 0.51 9.61 -11.49
CA THR A 302 1.35 8.90 -10.51
C THR A 302 1.02 7.41 -10.38
N ALA A 303 -0.17 7.01 -10.80
CA ALA A 303 -0.64 5.64 -10.78
C ALA A 303 0.27 4.74 -11.61
N GLN A 304 0.69 3.64 -11.03
CA GLN A 304 1.50 2.62 -11.67
C GLN A 304 0.67 1.38 -11.96
N PRO A 305 0.95 0.65 -13.06
CA PRO A 305 0.16 -0.52 -13.43
C PRO A 305 0.32 -1.69 -12.45
N PHE A 306 1.44 -1.77 -11.71
CA PHE A 306 1.71 -2.77 -10.68
C PHE A 306 2.53 -2.15 -9.54
N CYS A 307 2.48 -2.82 -8.38
CA CYS A 307 3.13 -2.41 -7.14
C CYS A 307 4.62 -2.11 -7.29
N TRP A 308 5.33 -2.92 -8.09
CA TRP A 308 6.78 -2.83 -8.23
C TRP A 308 7.28 -1.50 -8.84
N TRP A 309 6.47 -0.77 -9.60
CA TRP A 309 6.94 0.51 -10.17
C TRP A 309 6.78 1.70 -9.22
N TYR A 310 6.21 1.50 -8.04
CA TYR A 310 6.21 2.53 -7.02
C TYR A 310 7.55 2.56 -6.30
N GLU A 311 8.19 3.72 -6.33
CA GLU A 311 9.49 3.93 -5.69
C GLU A 311 9.38 4.06 -4.16
N TRP A 312 10.54 3.91 -3.51
CA TRP A 312 10.70 4.22 -2.10
C TRP A 312 10.62 5.73 -1.87
N ASN A 313 9.55 6.19 -1.24
CA ASN A 313 9.37 7.59 -0.85
C ASN A 313 8.46 7.71 0.39
N ASP A 314 8.23 8.93 0.87
CA ASP A 314 7.41 9.17 2.06
C ASP A 314 5.96 8.69 1.88
N THR A 315 5.39 8.85 0.68
CA THR A 315 4.02 8.46 0.36
C THR A 315 3.82 6.94 0.45
N THR A 316 4.68 6.16 -0.20
CA THR A 316 4.60 4.69 -0.16
C THR A 316 4.92 4.16 1.23
N ARG A 317 5.90 4.77 1.92
CA ARG A 317 6.28 4.40 3.29
C ARG A 317 5.16 4.63 4.30
N GLU A 318 4.56 5.81 4.34
CA GLU A 318 3.47 6.14 5.29
C GLU A 318 2.23 5.27 5.04
N THR A 319 1.93 4.99 3.77
CA THR A 319 0.87 4.05 3.39
C THR A 319 1.13 2.66 3.95
N VAL A 320 2.34 2.13 3.76
CA VAL A 320 2.75 0.84 4.31
C VAL A 320 2.67 0.84 5.84
N GLN A 321 3.14 1.89 6.51
CA GLN A 321 3.08 2.00 7.98
C GLN A 321 1.65 2.01 8.50
N GLN A 322 0.74 2.75 7.85
CA GLN A 322 -0.68 2.71 8.23
C GLN A 322 -1.25 1.30 8.13
N GLN A 323 -0.96 0.58 7.05
CA GLN A 323 -1.41 -0.80 6.87
C GLN A 323 -0.72 -1.78 7.84
N GLN A 324 0.51 -1.49 8.31
CA GLN A 324 1.13 -2.27 9.38
C GLN A 324 0.33 -2.16 10.67
N GLY A 325 -0.17 -0.96 10.98
CA GLY A 325 -1.06 -0.73 12.12
C GLY A 325 -2.41 -1.45 12.02
N ALA A 326 -2.88 -1.81 10.82
CA ALA A 326 -4.13 -2.55 10.62
C ALA A 326 -4.14 -3.94 11.30
N TRP A 327 -2.96 -4.51 11.54
CA TRP A 327 -2.78 -5.75 12.31
C TRP A 327 -3.40 -5.68 13.72
N TYR A 328 -3.52 -4.46 14.26
CA TYR A 328 -3.98 -4.17 15.61
C TYR A 328 -5.44 -3.67 15.64
N THR A 329 -6.24 -4.04 14.64
CA THR A 329 -7.70 -3.82 14.63
C THR A 329 -8.42 -4.93 15.38
N GLN A 330 -9.60 -4.63 15.92
CA GLN A 330 -10.41 -5.63 16.62
C GLN A 330 -10.73 -6.83 15.72
N GLU A 331 -11.08 -6.59 14.45
CA GLU A 331 -11.45 -7.63 13.49
C GLU A 331 -10.29 -8.61 13.23
N VAL A 332 -9.10 -8.07 12.99
CA VAL A 332 -7.92 -8.90 12.71
C VAL A 332 -7.50 -9.70 13.94
N LEU A 333 -7.61 -9.11 15.14
CA LEU A 333 -7.32 -9.81 16.39
C LEU A 333 -8.33 -10.92 16.69
N ASP A 334 -9.62 -10.71 16.38
CA ASP A 334 -10.68 -11.73 16.48
C ASP A 334 -10.41 -12.92 15.54
N VAL A 335 -10.06 -12.63 14.29
CA VAL A 335 -9.68 -13.66 13.32
C VAL A 335 -8.42 -14.38 13.78
N TYR A 336 -7.40 -13.66 14.22
CA TYR A 336 -6.13 -14.24 14.66
C TYR A 336 -6.32 -15.24 15.80
N VAL A 337 -7.01 -14.86 16.89
CA VAL A 337 -7.22 -15.76 18.03
C VAL A 337 -8.01 -17.01 17.64
N ASN A 338 -8.96 -16.86 16.72
CA ASN A 338 -9.69 -17.99 16.17
C ASN A 338 -8.78 -18.91 15.35
N LEU A 339 -8.00 -18.38 14.41
CA LEU A 339 -7.09 -19.17 13.57
C LEU A 339 -6.02 -19.88 14.40
N CYS A 340 -5.44 -19.24 15.42
CA CYS A 340 -4.48 -19.89 16.34
C CYS A 340 -5.06 -21.11 17.06
N ASN A 341 -6.38 -21.14 17.27
CA ASN A 341 -7.05 -22.21 18.00
C ASN A 341 -7.66 -23.27 17.08
N THR A 342 -7.88 -22.97 15.80
CA THR A 342 -8.66 -23.81 14.89
C THR A 342 -7.92 -24.25 13.64
N GLN A 343 -6.88 -23.53 13.20
CA GLN A 343 -6.16 -23.82 11.97
C GLN A 343 -4.95 -24.72 12.23
N THR A 344 -4.97 -25.93 11.65
CA THR A 344 -3.79 -26.81 11.64
C THR A 344 -2.86 -26.50 10.45
N PRO A 345 -1.61 -26.97 10.44
CA PRO A 345 -0.72 -26.80 9.28
C PRO A 345 -1.30 -27.30 7.95
N ARG A 346 -2.08 -28.40 7.95
CA ARG A 346 -2.82 -28.82 6.75
C ARG A 346 -3.86 -27.80 6.32
N ASP A 347 -4.61 -27.23 7.27
CA ASP A 347 -5.62 -26.21 6.97
C ASP A 347 -4.99 -24.93 6.42
N VAL A 348 -3.79 -24.56 6.89
CA VAL A 348 -3.00 -23.46 6.31
C VAL A 348 -2.74 -23.70 4.82
N PHE A 349 -2.28 -24.90 4.45
CA PHE A 349 -2.01 -25.22 3.05
C PHE A 349 -3.28 -25.28 2.21
N THR A 350 -4.31 -26.01 2.67
CA THR A 350 -5.59 -26.13 1.95
C THR A 350 -6.22 -24.76 1.71
N ARG A 351 -6.12 -23.87 2.69
CA ARG A 351 -6.60 -22.49 2.56
C ARG A 351 -5.72 -21.65 1.63
N ALA A 352 -4.41 -21.87 1.60
CA ALA A 352 -3.54 -21.20 0.63
C ALA A 352 -3.90 -21.61 -0.80
N GLU A 353 -3.99 -22.92 -1.06
CA GLU A 353 -4.34 -23.49 -2.35
C GLU A 353 -5.67 -22.95 -2.90
N SER A 354 -6.68 -22.77 -2.03
CA SER A 354 -7.98 -22.24 -2.43
C SER A 354 -8.03 -20.73 -2.65
N LEU A 355 -7.08 -19.96 -2.07
CA LEU A 355 -7.08 -18.50 -2.14
C LEU A 355 -6.08 -17.92 -3.14
N VAL A 356 -4.94 -18.57 -3.41
CA VAL A 356 -3.87 -18.01 -4.28
C VAL A 356 -4.30 -17.80 -5.73
N SER A 357 -5.28 -18.58 -6.19
CA SER A 357 -5.85 -18.49 -7.55
C SER A 357 -6.96 -17.45 -7.65
N GLN A 358 -7.50 -16.96 -6.54
CA GLN A 358 -8.58 -15.98 -6.56
C GLN A 358 -8.10 -14.63 -7.08
N VAL A 359 -9.02 -13.87 -7.66
CA VAL A 359 -8.73 -12.54 -8.21
C VAL A 359 -8.50 -11.55 -7.07
N THR A 360 -9.47 -11.46 -6.15
CA THR A 360 -9.50 -10.46 -5.08
C THR A 360 -9.01 -11.03 -3.75
N ASN A 361 -9.51 -12.18 -3.30
CA ASN A 361 -9.35 -12.63 -1.91
C ASN A 361 -8.01 -13.32 -1.59
N ARG A 362 -6.92 -12.89 -2.23
CA ARG A 362 -5.60 -13.53 -2.12
C ARG A 362 -5.04 -13.44 -0.70
N PRO A 363 -4.34 -14.47 -0.22
CA PRO A 363 -4.07 -14.57 1.20
C PRO A 363 -2.85 -13.75 1.65
N VAL A 364 -2.80 -13.50 2.95
CA VAL A 364 -1.58 -13.14 3.69
C VAL A 364 -1.23 -14.31 4.62
N LEU A 365 -0.01 -14.79 4.53
CA LEU A 365 0.53 -15.81 5.44
C LEU A 365 1.32 -15.11 6.54
N VAL A 366 0.89 -15.29 7.78
CA VAL A 366 1.63 -14.86 8.97
C VAL A 366 2.19 -16.09 9.65
N TYR A 367 3.46 -16.08 10.00
CA TYR A 367 4.11 -17.23 10.62
C TYR A 367 5.05 -16.81 11.75
N TRP A 368 5.27 -17.72 12.69
CA TRP A 368 5.88 -17.42 13.97
C TRP A 368 7.07 -18.33 14.27
N GLY A 369 8.18 -17.68 14.63
CA GLY A 369 9.27 -18.31 15.37
C GLY A 369 9.02 -18.24 16.89
N PRO A 370 10.02 -18.58 17.73
CA PRO A 370 9.85 -18.61 19.17
C PRO A 370 9.35 -17.29 19.80
N ASN A 371 9.88 -16.14 19.37
CA ASN A 371 9.59 -14.82 19.96
C ASN A 371 9.33 -13.71 18.91
N TRP A 372 9.06 -14.08 17.67
CA TRP A 372 8.92 -13.14 16.55
C TRP A 372 7.93 -13.66 15.51
N GLY A 373 7.36 -12.76 14.73
CA GLY A 373 6.53 -13.08 13.57
C GLY A 373 6.95 -12.39 12.29
N HIS A 374 6.50 -12.92 11.16
CA HIS A 374 6.64 -12.28 9.85
C HIS A 374 5.42 -12.54 8.98
N ALA A 375 5.15 -11.61 8.06
CA ALA A 375 4.02 -11.69 7.14
C ALA A 375 4.49 -11.60 5.68
N VAL A 376 3.93 -12.46 4.84
CA VAL A 376 4.22 -12.56 3.40
C VAL A 376 2.94 -12.77 2.59
N CYS A 377 3.04 -12.62 1.27
CA CYS A 377 1.96 -12.90 0.34
C CYS A 377 2.19 -14.21 -0.42
N PRO A 378 1.47 -15.31 -0.11
CA PRO A 378 1.43 -16.47 -0.98
C PRO A 378 0.87 -16.13 -2.36
N TYR A 379 1.42 -16.74 -3.40
CA TYR A 379 0.93 -16.55 -4.77
C TYR A 379 0.83 -17.82 -5.60
N SER A 380 1.40 -18.92 -5.13
CA SER A 380 1.31 -20.22 -5.76
C SER A 380 1.48 -21.33 -4.72
N THR A 381 1.03 -22.53 -5.07
CA THR A 381 1.18 -23.73 -4.26
C THR A 381 1.64 -24.88 -5.13
N GLU A 382 2.39 -25.81 -4.54
CA GLU A 382 2.85 -27.01 -5.22
C GLU A 382 2.73 -28.23 -4.31
N VAL A 383 2.46 -29.37 -4.93
CA VAL A 383 2.30 -30.65 -4.28
C VAL A 383 3.41 -31.58 -4.75
N ASP A 384 4.24 -32.06 -3.84
CA ASP A 384 5.30 -33.01 -4.13
C ASP A 384 5.34 -34.13 -3.07
N GLY A 385 4.80 -35.29 -3.43
CA GLY A 385 4.71 -36.46 -2.54
C GLY A 385 4.00 -36.13 -1.22
N ASN A 386 4.75 -36.14 -0.11
CA ASN A 386 4.26 -35.78 1.23
C ASN A 386 4.49 -34.31 1.61
N THR A 387 5.23 -33.57 0.79
CA THR A 387 5.52 -32.15 1.01
C THR A 387 4.49 -31.31 0.26
N ARG A 388 4.02 -30.26 0.91
CA ARG A 388 3.17 -29.23 0.31
C ARG A 388 3.90 -27.90 0.41
N ARG A 389 4.11 -27.23 -0.72
CA ARG A 389 4.91 -26.00 -0.81
C ARG A 389 3.99 -24.82 -1.04
N ILE A 390 4.17 -23.75 -0.25
CA ILE A 390 3.50 -22.47 -0.43
C ILE A 390 4.56 -21.49 -0.90
N ILE A 391 4.44 -21.04 -2.15
CA ILE A 391 5.38 -20.09 -2.76
C ILE A 391 4.95 -18.67 -2.42
N CYS A 392 5.86 -17.90 -1.84
CA CYS A 392 5.56 -16.63 -1.20
C CYS A 392 6.38 -15.48 -1.79
N TYR A 393 5.77 -14.30 -1.89
CA TYR A 393 6.49 -13.05 -1.97
C TYR A 393 6.88 -12.60 -0.56
N ASP A 394 8.18 -12.63 -0.27
CA ASP A 394 8.72 -12.07 0.96
C ASP A 394 9.16 -10.62 0.77
N ASN A 395 8.55 -9.72 1.54
CA ASN A 395 8.86 -8.29 1.55
C ASN A 395 10.31 -7.98 1.97
N ASN A 396 11.01 -8.92 2.63
CA ASN A 396 12.42 -8.73 2.95
C ASN A 396 13.36 -9.07 1.78
N ASN A 397 12.86 -9.73 0.73
CA ASN A 397 13.63 -10.16 -0.43
C ASN A 397 13.00 -9.61 -1.74
N PRO A 398 12.98 -8.27 -1.92
CA PRO A 398 12.40 -7.66 -3.10
C PRO A 398 13.14 -8.11 -4.37
N TYR A 399 12.42 -8.10 -5.49
CA TYR A 399 12.96 -8.48 -6.79
C TYR A 399 14.13 -7.59 -7.19
N ARG A 400 15.25 -8.21 -7.59
CA ARG A 400 16.43 -7.49 -8.12
C ARG A 400 16.53 -7.71 -9.62
N ARG A 401 16.67 -6.64 -10.39
CA ARG A 401 16.77 -6.68 -11.86
C ARG A 401 17.91 -7.57 -12.37
N ASN A 402 18.96 -7.74 -11.56
CA ASN A 402 20.13 -8.56 -11.85
C ASN A 402 20.14 -9.91 -11.10
N GLU A 403 19.03 -10.36 -10.50
CA GLU A 403 19.05 -11.63 -9.74
C GLU A 403 19.30 -12.83 -10.65
N ALA A 404 20.19 -13.72 -10.21
CA ALA A 404 20.41 -15.02 -10.82
C ALA A 404 19.73 -16.12 -9.98
N GLY A 405 19.26 -17.18 -10.64
CA GLY A 405 18.65 -18.35 -9.99
C GLY A 405 17.14 -18.47 -10.22
N SER A 406 16.46 -19.18 -9.31
CA SER A 406 15.02 -19.42 -9.37
C SER A 406 14.21 -18.12 -9.23
N ILE A 407 13.13 -18.01 -9.99
CA ILE A 407 12.15 -16.91 -9.95
C ILE A 407 11.40 -16.92 -8.60
N ASP A 408 11.31 -18.10 -7.97
CA ASP A 408 10.50 -18.41 -6.79
C ASP A 408 11.37 -18.90 -5.62
N PRO A 409 12.21 -18.04 -5.00
CA PRO A 409 13.18 -18.48 -4.00
C PRO A 409 12.53 -18.80 -2.64
N ASP A 410 11.39 -18.19 -2.31
CA ASP A 410 10.82 -18.17 -0.97
C ASP A 410 9.66 -19.16 -0.85
N VAL A 411 9.90 -20.24 -0.11
CA VAL A 411 8.96 -21.36 0.04
C VAL A 411 8.73 -21.66 1.52
N ALA A 412 7.46 -21.71 1.92
CA ALA A 412 7.04 -22.36 3.17
C ALA A 412 6.61 -23.79 2.89
N THR A 413 6.86 -24.71 3.82
CA THR A 413 6.54 -26.12 3.64
C THR A 413 5.59 -26.64 4.71
N VAL A 414 4.65 -27.49 4.29
CA VAL A 414 3.82 -28.29 5.18
C VAL A 414 4.12 -29.76 4.91
N ASN A 415 4.51 -30.50 5.95
CA ASN A 415 4.60 -31.94 5.90
C ASN A 415 3.19 -32.51 6.10
N TRP A 416 2.63 -33.14 5.06
CA TRP A 416 1.25 -33.57 5.09
C TRP A 416 1.02 -34.63 6.17
N SER A 417 1.80 -35.71 6.18
CA SER A 417 1.64 -36.80 7.14
C SER A 417 1.86 -36.36 8.60
N ALA A 418 2.92 -35.61 8.87
CA ALA A 418 3.24 -35.12 10.22
C ALA A 418 2.34 -33.96 10.68
N ASN A 419 1.61 -33.32 9.76
CA ASN A 419 0.83 -32.11 10.02
C ASN A 419 1.67 -31.01 10.69
N THR A 420 2.86 -30.75 10.15
CA THR A 420 3.79 -29.73 10.65
C THR A 420 4.06 -28.67 9.60
N PHE A 421 4.20 -27.42 10.04
CA PHE A 421 4.62 -26.29 9.22
C PHE A 421 6.11 -26.02 9.45
N SER A 422 6.82 -25.61 8.40
CA SER A 422 8.19 -25.11 8.52
C SER A 422 8.50 -24.01 7.52
N ARG A 423 9.17 -22.96 8.01
CA ARG A 423 9.86 -21.96 7.19
C ARG A 423 11.00 -21.35 8.01
N GLY A 424 12.24 -21.71 7.69
CA GLY A 424 13.38 -21.44 8.57
C GLY A 424 13.12 -22.02 9.97
N THR A 425 13.22 -21.21 11.02
CA THR A 425 12.93 -21.62 12.42
C THR A 425 11.46 -21.50 12.82
N ALA A 426 10.58 -21.01 11.93
CA ALA A 426 9.16 -20.89 12.23
C ALA A 426 8.44 -22.24 12.11
N THR A 427 7.64 -22.59 13.11
CA THR A 427 6.94 -23.88 13.21
C THR A 427 5.42 -23.75 13.22
N THR A 428 4.90 -22.53 13.29
CA THR A 428 3.47 -22.24 13.29
C THR A 428 3.14 -21.13 12.30
N ALA A 429 1.93 -21.17 11.74
CA ALA A 429 1.45 -20.17 10.81
C ALA A 429 -0.07 -20.06 10.84
N GLN A 430 -0.57 -18.88 10.49
CA GLN A 430 -1.96 -18.60 10.21
C GLN A 430 -2.09 -17.94 8.84
N LEU A 431 -3.09 -18.36 8.09
CA LEU A 431 -3.37 -17.84 6.77
C LEU A 431 -4.68 -17.07 6.78
N PHE A 432 -4.56 -15.76 6.54
CA PHE A 432 -5.68 -14.84 6.45
C PHE A 432 -6.05 -14.67 4.98
N SER A 433 -7.35 -14.56 4.69
CA SER A 433 -7.79 -14.06 3.40
C SER A 433 -7.57 -12.55 3.31
N TYR A 434 -7.59 -11.99 2.10
CA TYR A 434 -7.49 -10.55 1.91
C TYR A 434 -8.58 -9.81 2.70
N ASP A 435 -9.83 -10.26 2.63
CA ASP A 435 -10.96 -9.61 3.32
C ASP A 435 -10.78 -9.61 4.84
N GLU A 436 -10.24 -10.70 5.41
CA GLU A 436 -9.93 -10.79 6.85
C GLU A 436 -8.79 -9.83 7.26
N CYS A 437 -7.87 -9.53 6.35
CA CYS A 437 -6.77 -8.58 6.55
C CYS A 437 -7.15 -7.12 6.25
N THR A 438 -8.29 -6.90 5.58
CA THR A 438 -8.68 -5.58 5.07
C THR A 438 -10.11 -5.22 5.46
N PRO A 439 -10.43 -5.21 6.77
CA PRO A 439 -11.78 -4.91 7.22
C PRO A 439 -12.25 -3.56 6.67
N ALA A 440 -13.41 -3.55 6.02
CA ALA A 440 -13.99 -2.34 5.42
C ALA A 440 -14.33 -1.26 6.48
N ASN A 441 -14.67 -1.69 7.69
CA ASN A 441 -14.92 -0.81 8.83
C ASN A 441 -13.99 -1.25 9.97
N PRO A 442 -12.76 -0.70 10.06
CA PRO A 442 -11.81 -1.09 11.11
C PRO A 442 -12.21 -0.50 12.46
N HIS A 443 -12.20 -1.32 13.52
CA HIS A 443 -12.51 -0.87 14.88
C HIS A 443 -11.32 -0.96 15.82
N LEU A 444 -11.22 0.02 16.72
CA LEU A 444 -10.19 0.05 17.74
C LEU A 444 -10.63 -0.77 18.98
N PRO A 445 -9.76 -1.65 19.51
CA PRO A 445 -10.02 -2.33 20.77
C PRO A 445 -10.30 -1.32 21.89
N GLY A 446 -11.37 -1.54 22.65
CA GLY A 446 -11.77 -0.61 23.72
C GLY A 446 -12.83 0.43 23.36
N ALA A 447 -13.12 0.68 22.07
CA ALA A 447 -14.20 1.59 21.66
C ALA A 447 -15.55 0.87 21.55
N GLU A 448 -16.64 1.60 21.80
CA GLU A 448 -18.01 1.14 21.56
C GLU A 448 -18.54 1.54 20.16
N TYR A 449 -17.82 2.41 19.45
CA TYR A 449 -18.28 2.91 18.16
C TYR A 449 -17.94 1.95 17.02
N GLY A 450 -18.97 1.30 16.48
CA GLY A 450 -18.99 0.82 15.09
C GLY A 450 -18.78 -0.68 14.86
N GLY A 451 -18.16 -1.42 15.79
CA GLY A 451 -17.82 -2.82 15.59
C GLY A 451 -18.85 -3.79 16.14
N PRO A 452 -18.96 -5.03 15.61
CA PRO A 452 -19.78 -6.07 16.21
C PRO A 452 -19.40 -6.22 17.69
N GLY A 453 -20.33 -6.69 18.52
CA GLY A 453 -20.11 -6.94 19.94
C GLY A 453 -18.96 -7.93 20.15
N ALA A 454 -17.72 -7.44 20.08
CA ALA A 454 -16.55 -8.27 19.93
C ALA A 454 -16.40 -9.08 21.21
N ASN A 455 -16.35 -10.40 21.03
CA ASN A 455 -16.21 -11.35 22.11
C ASN A 455 -14.77 -11.44 22.63
N THR A 456 -13.90 -10.54 22.19
CA THR A 456 -12.48 -10.58 22.46
C THR A 456 -12.08 -9.50 23.45
N VAL A 457 -11.18 -9.90 24.35
CA VAL A 457 -10.49 -9.02 25.28
C VAL A 457 -9.00 -9.05 24.94
N VAL A 458 -8.37 -7.89 24.91
CA VAL A 458 -6.94 -7.75 24.62
C VAL A 458 -6.24 -7.21 25.86
N ALA A 459 -5.27 -7.96 26.39
CA ALA A 459 -4.40 -7.49 27.45
C ALA A 459 -3.05 -7.10 26.87
N VAL A 460 -2.56 -5.91 27.23
CA VAL A 460 -1.27 -5.38 26.80
C VAL A 460 -0.43 -5.10 28.03
N LEU A 461 0.76 -5.68 28.09
CA LEU A 461 1.75 -5.37 29.11
C LEU A 461 2.93 -4.67 28.46
N ASN A 462 3.42 -3.61 29.11
CA ASN A 462 4.61 -2.95 28.63
C ASN A 462 5.85 -3.89 28.73
N HIS A 463 6.88 -3.63 27.94
CA HIS A 463 8.07 -4.50 27.84
C HIS A 463 8.80 -4.74 29.17
N THR A 464 8.62 -3.88 30.17
CA THR A 464 9.22 -4.05 31.51
C THR A 464 8.39 -4.95 32.42
N ALA A 465 7.17 -5.30 32.03
CA ALA A 465 6.26 -6.12 32.80
C ALA A 465 6.38 -7.60 32.39
N GLU A 466 6.73 -8.43 33.37
CA GLU A 466 6.75 -9.88 33.23
C GLU A 466 5.46 -10.48 33.79
N VAL A 467 4.87 -11.43 33.06
CA VAL A 467 3.76 -12.26 33.54
C VAL A 467 4.26 -13.68 33.67
N ARG A 468 4.22 -14.22 34.90
CA ARG A 468 4.60 -15.62 35.14
C ARG A 468 3.52 -16.60 34.73
N GLN A 469 2.26 -16.21 34.92
CA GLN A 469 1.11 -17.06 34.63
C GLN A 469 -0.14 -16.22 34.37
N ILE A 470 -1.01 -16.72 33.50
CA ILE A 470 -2.39 -16.26 33.37
C ILE A 470 -3.30 -17.48 33.58
N THR A 471 -4.29 -17.35 34.46
CA THR A 471 -5.27 -18.42 34.76
C THR A 471 -6.70 -17.97 34.53
N ASP A 472 -7.54 -18.87 34.01
CA ASP A 472 -8.99 -18.67 33.94
C ASP A 472 -9.70 -19.13 35.23
N GLU A 473 -11.01 -18.90 35.32
CA GLU A 473 -11.83 -19.32 36.46
C GLU A 473 -11.90 -20.85 36.67
N ASN A 474 -11.50 -21.65 35.66
CA ASN A 474 -11.49 -23.10 35.71
C ASN A 474 -10.09 -23.67 36.05
N GLY A 475 -9.13 -22.82 36.38
CA GLY A 475 -7.75 -23.21 36.69
C GLY A 475 -6.91 -23.58 35.46
N ARG A 476 -7.39 -23.28 34.25
CA ARG A 476 -6.61 -23.47 33.01
C ARG A 476 -5.53 -22.41 32.91
N THR A 477 -4.40 -22.76 32.33
CA THR A 477 -3.20 -21.90 32.31
C THR A 477 -2.85 -21.45 30.90
N PHE A 478 -2.25 -20.25 30.79
CA PHE A 478 -1.71 -19.77 29.52
C PHE A 478 -0.28 -20.26 29.29
N PHE A 479 0.53 -20.35 30.34
CA PHE A 479 1.90 -20.86 30.29
C PHE A 479 2.01 -22.23 30.97
N ASN A 480 2.93 -23.05 30.47
CA ASN A 480 3.44 -24.23 31.14
C ASN A 480 4.38 -23.83 32.30
N GLN A 481 4.75 -24.80 33.14
CA GLN A 481 5.66 -24.54 34.27
C GLN A 481 7.05 -24.07 33.84
N ASP A 482 7.48 -24.44 32.63
CA ASP A 482 8.76 -24.02 32.03
C ASP A 482 8.69 -22.63 31.36
N GLY A 483 7.53 -21.95 31.42
CA GLY A 483 7.31 -20.64 30.80
C GLY A 483 6.93 -20.68 29.32
N SER A 484 6.93 -21.85 28.68
CA SER A 484 6.43 -21.99 27.29
C SER A 484 4.91 -21.81 27.22
N ILE A 485 4.39 -21.41 26.05
CA ILE A 485 2.94 -21.29 25.84
C ILE A 485 2.28 -22.67 25.98
N ASN A 486 1.25 -22.77 26.80
CA ASN A 486 0.47 -23.98 26.96
C ASN A 486 -0.41 -24.22 25.72
N GLN A 487 0.00 -25.17 24.89
CA GLN A 487 -0.75 -25.55 23.69
C GLN A 487 -1.73 -26.71 23.91
N ASN A 488 -1.74 -27.35 25.09
CA ASN A 488 -2.58 -28.52 25.37
C ASN A 488 -4.06 -28.11 25.47
N PRO A 489 -4.94 -28.56 24.55
CA PRO A 489 -6.36 -28.17 24.54
C PRO A 489 -7.12 -28.48 25.83
N ALA A 490 -6.69 -29.48 26.62
CA ALA A 490 -7.35 -29.87 27.86
C ALA A 490 -7.04 -28.94 29.04
N THR A 491 -5.87 -28.30 29.05
CA THR A 491 -5.38 -27.51 30.19
C THR A 491 -5.12 -26.05 29.85
N ARG A 492 -5.06 -25.69 28.57
CA ARG A 492 -4.87 -24.30 28.12
C ARG A 492 -6.14 -23.48 28.24
N ILE A 493 -6.01 -22.17 28.42
CA ILE A 493 -7.16 -21.26 28.31
C ILE A 493 -7.74 -21.34 26.88
N PRO A 494 -9.00 -21.74 26.68
CA PRO A 494 -9.60 -21.87 25.34
C PRO A 494 -9.73 -20.50 24.66
N MET A 495 -9.56 -20.47 23.33
CA MET A 495 -9.65 -19.23 22.53
C MET A 495 -8.70 -18.15 23.06
N SER A 496 -7.47 -18.51 23.39
CA SER A 496 -6.44 -17.57 23.79
C SER A 496 -5.24 -17.62 22.83
N ALA A 497 -4.55 -16.49 22.67
CA ALA A 497 -3.37 -16.38 21.82
C ALA A 497 -2.39 -15.34 22.38
N TYR A 498 -1.10 -15.57 22.14
CA TYR A 498 -0.04 -14.58 22.34
C TYR A 498 0.30 -13.98 20.97
N LEU A 499 0.47 -12.67 20.93
CA LEU A 499 0.80 -11.94 19.72
C LEU A 499 2.23 -11.38 19.85
N PRO A 500 3.26 -12.10 19.39
CA PRO A 500 4.61 -11.58 19.37
C PRO A 500 4.72 -10.46 18.31
N PRO A 501 5.72 -9.57 18.43
CA PRO A 501 5.90 -8.50 17.46
C PRO A 501 6.28 -9.07 16.09
N LEU A 502 5.73 -8.44 15.05
CA LEU A 502 6.14 -8.68 13.68
C LEU A 502 7.46 -7.97 13.43
N VAL A 503 8.49 -8.70 13.03
CA VAL A 503 9.85 -8.17 12.91
C VAL A 503 10.30 -8.04 11.46
N GLN A 504 11.20 -7.11 11.19
CA GLN A 504 12.03 -7.10 10.02
C GLN A 504 12.98 -8.28 10.16
N ALA A 505 12.75 -9.33 9.39
CA ALA A 505 13.77 -10.34 9.20
C ALA A 505 14.71 -9.84 8.09
N PRO A 506 15.92 -9.33 8.36
CA PRO A 506 16.89 -9.26 7.28
C PRO A 506 17.24 -10.72 6.92
N PRO A 507 16.93 -11.22 5.72
CA PRO A 507 17.45 -12.52 5.34
C PRO A 507 18.95 -12.35 5.12
N THR A 508 19.76 -12.87 6.03
CA THR A 508 21.06 -13.38 5.60
C THR A 508 20.75 -14.64 4.80
N VAL A 509 20.76 -14.52 3.48
CA VAL A 509 20.60 -15.67 2.58
C VAL A 509 21.87 -16.52 2.73
N LEU A 510 21.79 -17.62 3.49
CA LEU A 510 22.95 -18.48 3.75
C LEU A 510 23.36 -19.24 2.48
N GLN A 511 22.38 -19.66 1.67
CA GLN A 511 22.58 -20.28 0.36
C GLN A 511 21.33 -20.07 -0.53
N ARG A 512 21.56 -19.70 -1.80
CA ARG A 512 20.54 -19.74 -2.86
C ARG A 512 20.59 -21.09 -3.57
N GLY A 513 19.76 -22.04 -3.14
CA GLY A 513 19.48 -23.30 -3.85
C GLY A 513 18.05 -23.33 -4.43
N PRO A 514 17.51 -24.50 -4.82
CA PRO A 514 16.11 -24.67 -5.25
C PRO A 514 15.08 -24.25 -4.19
N VAL A 515 15.49 -24.18 -2.93
CA VAL A 515 14.78 -23.58 -1.81
C VAL A 515 15.78 -22.62 -1.14
N ALA A 516 15.43 -21.35 -0.94
CA ALA A 516 16.30 -20.43 -0.22
C ALA A 516 16.43 -20.86 1.25
N GLN A 517 17.66 -21.05 1.75
CA GLN A 517 17.91 -21.21 3.18
C GLN A 517 18.14 -19.83 3.81
N LEU A 518 17.21 -19.44 4.68
CA LEU A 518 17.23 -18.17 5.41
C LEU A 518 17.88 -18.38 6.79
N ASP A 519 18.85 -17.55 7.17
CA ASP A 519 19.26 -17.43 8.57
C ASP A 519 18.23 -16.60 9.33
N LEU A 520 17.54 -17.23 10.28
CA LEU A 520 16.60 -16.55 11.19
C LEU A 520 17.09 -16.63 12.65
N ALA A 521 18.31 -17.15 12.89
CA ALA A 521 18.91 -17.28 14.21
C ALA A 521 19.51 -15.94 14.63
N GLY A 522 18.67 -15.04 15.16
CA GLY A 522 19.13 -13.72 15.62
C GLY A 522 18.04 -12.65 15.66
N LEU A 523 16.83 -12.95 15.18
CA LEU A 523 15.70 -12.02 15.24
C LEU A 523 15.27 -11.81 16.68
N GLN A 524 15.55 -10.63 17.20
CA GLN A 524 15.06 -10.18 18.49
C GLN A 524 13.88 -9.23 18.27
N PRO A 525 12.83 -9.31 19.10
CA PRO A 525 11.80 -8.29 19.13
C PRO A 525 12.43 -6.91 19.42
N PRO A 526 11.78 -5.80 19.00
CA PRO A 526 12.19 -4.47 19.45
C PRO A 526 12.35 -4.46 20.98
N PRO A 527 13.38 -3.83 21.54
CA PRO A 527 13.65 -3.84 22.98
C PRO A 527 12.48 -3.37 23.85
N ASP A 528 11.57 -2.58 23.27
CA ASP A 528 10.43 -1.97 23.94
C ASP A 528 9.07 -2.53 23.46
N ALA A 529 9.06 -3.65 22.72
CA ALA A 529 7.85 -4.29 22.23
C ALA A 529 6.93 -4.75 23.38
N PRO A 530 5.64 -4.43 23.34
CA PRO A 530 4.70 -4.86 24.38
C PRO A 530 4.40 -6.37 24.25
N HIS A 531 4.02 -6.98 25.37
CA HIS A 531 3.43 -8.31 25.40
C HIS A 531 1.92 -8.20 25.20
N ILE A 532 1.39 -8.82 24.15
CA ILE A 532 -0.03 -8.72 23.80
C ILE A 532 -0.68 -10.11 23.88
N PHE A 533 -1.74 -10.19 24.67
CA PHE A 533 -2.53 -11.40 24.87
C PHE A 533 -3.96 -11.15 24.38
N VAL A 534 -4.50 -12.09 23.62
CA VAL A 534 -5.83 -11.99 23.02
C VAL A 534 -6.68 -13.14 23.54
N PHE A 535 -7.88 -12.83 24.04
CA PHE A 535 -8.81 -13.79 24.62
C PHE A 535 -10.18 -13.68 23.95
N GLY A 536 -10.50 -14.63 23.07
CA GLY A 536 -11.81 -14.74 22.43
C GLY A 536 -12.86 -15.40 23.34
N ASN A 537 -14.14 -15.17 23.01
CA ASN A 537 -15.28 -15.65 23.80
C ASN A 537 -15.14 -15.33 25.29
N ALA A 538 -14.70 -14.12 25.63
CA ALA A 538 -14.37 -13.71 26.99
C ALA A 538 -15.58 -13.35 27.86
N ALA A 539 -16.79 -13.33 27.30
CA ALA A 539 -17.98 -12.86 28.01
C ALA A 539 -18.23 -13.65 29.31
N GLY A 540 -18.30 -12.95 30.43
CA GLY A 540 -18.54 -13.52 31.76
C GLY A 540 -17.32 -14.24 32.39
N LYS A 541 -16.22 -14.40 31.64
CA LYS A 541 -15.02 -15.10 32.13
C LYS A 541 -14.25 -14.25 33.14
N SER A 542 -13.33 -14.91 33.84
CA SER A 542 -12.34 -14.28 34.69
C SER A 542 -10.92 -14.60 34.23
N LEU A 543 -10.02 -13.65 34.36
CA LEU A 543 -8.59 -13.83 34.09
C LEU A 543 -7.79 -13.31 35.28
N THR A 544 -6.89 -14.14 35.81
CA THR A 544 -5.93 -13.74 36.84
C THR A 544 -4.55 -13.68 36.23
N PHE A 545 -3.92 -12.50 36.27
CA PHE A 545 -2.56 -12.26 35.83
C PHE A 545 -1.64 -12.29 37.06
N ASN A 546 -0.69 -13.22 37.07
CA ASN A 546 0.38 -13.25 38.07
C ASN A 546 1.56 -12.42 37.54
N ALA A 547 1.56 -11.14 37.92
CA ALA A 547 2.59 -10.19 37.55
C ALA A 547 3.84 -10.39 38.40
N ALA A 548 5.01 -10.41 37.75
CA ALA A 548 6.29 -10.62 38.38
C ALA A 548 7.26 -9.48 38.08
N GLY A 549 8.32 -9.39 38.90
CA GLY A 549 9.33 -8.34 38.82
C GLY A 549 9.04 -7.14 39.73
N GLN A 550 9.87 -6.10 39.59
CA GLN A 550 9.82 -4.85 40.33
C GLN A 550 10.06 -3.67 39.37
N GLY A 551 9.65 -2.47 39.76
CA GLY A 551 9.78 -1.25 38.96
C GLY A 551 8.53 -0.91 38.14
N ALA A 552 8.60 0.23 37.45
CA ALA A 552 7.46 0.83 36.74
C ALA A 552 6.98 -0.07 35.60
N ARG A 553 5.75 -0.54 35.74
CA ARG A 553 5.08 -1.47 34.82
C ARG A 553 3.66 -1.02 34.55
N GLN A 554 3.14 -1.43 33.41
CA GLN A 554 1.78 -1.11 32.98
C GLN A 554 1.09 -2.35 32.41
N LEU A 555 -0.15 -2.55 32.83
CA LEU A 555 -1.10 -3.51 32.28
C LEU A 555 -2.34 -2.76 31.81
N ASP A 556 -2.66 -2.89 30.53
CA ASP A 556 -3.88 -2.38 29.92
C ASP A 556 -4.77 -3.55 29.48
N LEU A 557 -6.07 -3.47 29.77
CA LEU A 557 -7.07 -4.43 29.35
C LEU A 557 -8.13 -3.71 28.51
N PHE A 558 -8.19 -4.06 27.23
CA PHE A 558 -9.13 -3.53 26.26
C PHE A 558 -10.26 -4.53 26.04
N SER A 559 -11.49 -4.05 26.16
CA SER A 559 -12.70 -4.82 25.90
C SER A 559 -13.72 -3.90 25.25
N ASN A 560 -14.70 -4.42 24.52
CA ASN A 560 -15.61 -3.55 23.77
C ASN A 560 -16.22 -2.42 24.63
N GLY A 561 -15.97 -1.17 24.23
CA GLY A 561 -16.40 0.04 24.93
C GLY A 561 -15.75 0.34 26.29
N ARG A 562 -14.74 -0.43 26.72
CA ARG A 562 -14.13 -0.31 28.05
C ARG A 562 -12.62 -0.55 28.03
N VAL A 563 -11.89 0.30 28.73
CA VAL A 563 -10.45 0.14 28.96
C VAL A 563 -10.20 0.18 30.46
N PHE A 564 -9.39 -0.75 30.95
CA PHE A 564 -8.78 -0.65 32.26
C PHE A 564 -7.27 -0.55 32.11
N SER A 565 -6.65 0.38 32.83
CA SER A 565 -5.21 0.57 32.82
C SER A 565 -4.70 0.60 34.26
N LEU A 566 -3.61 -0.13 34.54
CA LEU A 566 -2.96 -0.17 35.84
C LEU A 566 -1.47 0.09 35.67
N GLN A 567 -0.97 1.12 36.35
CA GLN A 567 0.46 1.31 36.58
C GLN A 567 0.82 0.82 37.98
N PHE A 568 1.89 0.04 38.08
CA PHE A 568 2.25 -0.63 39.32
C PHE A 568 3.76 -0.88 39.43
N GLY A 569 4.22 -1.07 40.67
CA GLY A 569 5.64 -1.17 41.02
C GLY A 569 6.09 -2.54 41.51
N GLY A 570 5.18 -3.38 42.01
CA GLY A 570 5.47 -4.66 42.68
C GLY A 570 4.83 -5.91 42.04
N ALA A 571 4.93 -7.07 42.68
CA ALA A 571 4.52 -8.36 42.12
C ALA A 571 3.26 -8.88 42.83
N GLY A 572 2.44 -9.65 42.13
CA GLY A 572 1.23 -10.23 42.70
C GLY A 572 0.16 -10.54 41.66
N GLU A 573 -1.05 -10.80 42.15
CA GLU A 573 -2.18 -11.22 41.33
C GLU A 573 -3.15 -10.06 41.06
N ILE A 574 -3.41 -9.83 39.77
CA ILE A 574 -4.40 -8.90 39.25
C ILE A 574 -5.50 -9.73 38.59
N ARG A 575 -6.70 -9.71 39.16
CA ARG A 575 -7.84 -10.49 38.69
C ARG A 575 -8.89 -9.59 38.06
N PHE A 576 -9.32 -9.99 36.88
CA PHE A 576 -10.47 -9.43 36.17
C PHE A 576 -11.59 -10.45 36.21
N THR A 577 -12.80 -10.06 36.61
CA THR A 577 -13.98 -10.95 36.63
C THR A 577 -15.13 -10.33 35.86
N GLY A 578 -16.00 -11.13 35.23
CA GLY A 578 -17.17 -10.60 34.52
C GLY A 578 -16.82 -9.84 33.24
N LEU A 579 -15.76 -10.27 32.54
CA LEU A 579 -15.29 -9.66 31.29
C LEU A 579 -16.43 -9.46 30.28
N LEU A 580 -16.40 -8.33 29.55
CA LEU A 580 -17.43 -7.83 28.61
C LEU A 580 -18.82 -7.51 29.21
N GLN A 581 -19.15 -8.01 30.40
CA GLN A 581 -20.42 -7.73 31.08
C GLN A 581 -20.27 -6.56 32.07
N LEU A 582 -19.57 -6.80 33.17
CA LEU A 582 -19.32 -5.88 34.29
C LEU A 582 -17.95 -6.22 34.88
N PRO A 583 -16.85 -5.77 34.26
CA PRO A 583 -15.53 -6.15 34.71
C PRO A 583 -15.26 -5.57 36.11
N ALA A 584 -15.14 -6.44 37.12
CA ALA A 584 -14.53 -6.05 38.38
C ALA A 584 -13.02 -6.28 38.26
N VAL A 585 -12.23 -5.32 38.75
CA VAL A 585 -10.78 -5.49 38.87
C VAL A 585 -10.42 -5.64 40.33
N GLN A 586 -9.67 -6.68 40.65
CA GLN A 586 -9.25 -7.03 42.00
C GLN A 586 -7.72 -7.15 42.04
N LEU A 587 -7.09 -6.37 42.90
CA LEU A 587 -5.70 -6.56 43.28
C LEU A 587 -5.73 -7.35 44.59
N LEU A 588 -5.34 -8.63 44.56
CA LEU A 588 -5.57 -9.53 45.70
C LEU A 588 -4.71 -9.18 46.92
N ASN A 589 -3.52 -8.63 46.66
CA ASN A 589 -2.66 -8.01 47.66
C ASN A 589 -2.16 -6.67 47.10
N ALA A 590 -2.85 -5.59 47.46
CA ALA A 590 -2.60 -4.27 46.87
C ALA A 590 -1.24 -3.69 47.29
N GLU A 591 -0.76 -3.95 48.51
CA GLU A 591 0.60 -3.60 48.96
C GLU A 591 1.67 -4.30 48.12
N ALA A 592 1.51 -5.59 47.84
CA ALA A 592 2.48 -6.35 47.03
C ALA A 592 2.51 -5.89 45.57
N ILE A 593 1.34 -5.59 44.98
CA ILE A 593 1.25 -5.03 43.61
C ILE A 593 1.82 -3.60 43.57
N ALA A 594 1.65 -2.83 44.64
CA ALA A 594 2.03 -1.42 44.73
C ALA A 594 1.51 -0.58 43.53
N PRO A 595 0.18 -0.49 43.32
CA PRO A 595 -0.40 0.32 42.26
C PRO A 595 -0.10 1.81 42.49
N THR A 596 0.37 2.49 41.44
CA THR A 596 0.63 3.94 41.45
C THR A 596 -0.48 4.73 40.77
N GLN A 597 -1.14 4.11 39.79
CA GLN A 597 -2.31 4.64 39.09
C GLN A 597 -3.23 3.50 38.65
N ALA A 598 -4.53 3.71 38.76
CA ALA A 598 -5.54 2.86 38.14
C ALA A 598 -6.53 3.72 37.36
N GLN A 599 -6.83 3.34 36.13
CA GLN A 599 -7.75 4.06 35.26
C GLN A 599 -8.80 3.11 34.72
N PHE A 600 -10.04 3.58 34.71
CA PHE A 600 -11.14 2.95 34.00
C PHE A 600 -11.72 3.94 33.00
N ILE A 601 -11.88 3.52 31.76
CA ILE A 601 -12.46 4.31 30.66
C ILE A 601 -13.69 3.56 30.15
N ARG A 602 -14.81 4.26 30.04
CA ARG A 602 -15.99 3.85 29.30
C ARG A 602 -16.12 4.72 28.06
N SER A 603 -15.84 4.16 26.89
CA SER A 603 -16.05 4.81 25.59
C SER A 603 -17.51 4.65 25.19
N THR A 604 -18.28 5.74 25.04
CA THR A 604 -19.68 5.70 24.57
C THR A 604 -19.91 6.58 23.37
N SER A 605 -21.05 6.42 22.67
CA SER A 605 -21.45 7.27 21.53
C SER A 605 -21.47 8.79 21.82
N GLY A 606 -21.59 9.18 23.09
CA GLY A 606 -21.52 10.57 23.55
C GLY A 606 -20.12 11.05 23.97
N GLY A 607 -19.12 10.17 23.92
CA GLY A 607 -17.72 10.42 24.30
C GLY A 607 -17.24 9.54 25.45
N ASP A 608 -15.95 9.59 25.73
CA ASP A 608 -15.30 8.76 26.75
C ASP A 608 -15.42 9.36 28.15
N ARG A 609 -15.81 8.53 29.11
CA ARG A 609 -15.79 8.85 30.55
C ARG A 609 -14.68 8.05 31.19
N ALA A 610 -13.84 8.70 31.97
CA ALA A 610 -12.75 8.05 32.66
C ALA A 610 -12.63 8.47 34.12
N PHE A 611 -12.42 7.46 34.96
CA PHE A 611 -12.01 7.59 36.35
C PHE A 611 -10.53 7.25 36.43
N VAL A 612 -9.72 8.15 36.99
CA VAL A 612 -8.27 7.96 37.13
C VAL A 612 -7.90 8.15 38.59
N LEU A 613 -7.59 7.04 39.27
CA LEU A 613 -7.10 7.02 40.64
C LEU A 613 -5.58 7.17 40.61
N THR A 614 -5.05 8.13 41.36
CA THR A 614 -3.61 8.40 41.48
C THR A 614 -3.25 8.59 42.95
N ASN A 615 -1.95 8.59 43.26
CA ASN A 615 -1.45 8.80 44.63
C ASN A 615 -2.10 7.81 45.63
N LEU A 616 -2.20 6.54 45.23
CA LEU A 616 -2.75 5.48 46.07
C LEU A 616 -1.80 5.21 47.24
N ARG A 617 -2.30 5.34 48.47
CA ARG A 617 -1.54 5.20 49.72
C ARG A 617 -2.32 4.36 50.72
N ASN A 618 -1.62 3.77 51.68
CA ASN A 618 -2.19 2.89 52.70
C ASN A 618 -2.88 1.65 52.07
N LEU A 619 -2.22 1.05 51.08
CA LEU A 619 -2.79 -0.04 50.26
C LEU A 619 -2.91 -1.37 50.98
N GLY A 620 -2.13 -1.62 52.05
CA GLY A 620 -2.20 -2.82 52.90
C GLY A 620 -2.17 -4.18 52.18
N ALA A 621 -2.08 -5.28 52.94
CA ALA A 621 -2.11 -6.63 52.37
C ALA A 621 -3.52 -7.09 51.93
N GLN A 622 -4.53 -6.23 52.03
CA GLN A 622 -5.92 -6.56 51.70
C GLN A 622 -6.22 -6.35 50.22
N GLN A 623 -7.33 -6.94 49.78
CA GLN A 623 -7.81 -6.79 48.41
C GLN A 623 -8.23 -5.34 48.14
N LEU A 624 -7.76 -4.76 47.03
CA LEU A 624 -8.33 -3.55 46.42
C LEU A 624 -9.23 -3.98 45.26
N GLN A 625 -10.49 -3.58 45.28
CA GLN A 625 -11.44 -3.83 44.22
C GLN A 625 -11.96 -2.51 43.64
N LEU A 626 -11.98 -2.45 42.32
CA LEU A 626 -12.54 -1.38 41.51
C LEU A 626 -13.69 -1.96 40.69
N LEU A 627 -14.89 -1.42 40.87
CA LEU A 627 -16.10 -1.89 40.21
C LEU A 627 -16.82 -0.70 39.55
N PRO A 628 -16.55 -0.43 38.27
CA PRO A 628 -17.31 0.57 37.52
C PRO A 628 -18.70 0.03 37.18
N ASN A 629 -19.69 0.91 37.13
CA ASN A 629 -21.01 0.51 36.63
C ASN A 629 -21.02 0.36 35.09
N LEU A 630 -22.08 -0.25 34.56
CA LEU A 630 -22.23 -0.53 33.13
C LEU A 630 -22.08 0.71 32.24
N GLN A 631 -22.63 1.84 32.71
CA GLN A 631 -22.68 3.11 31.99
C GLN A 631 -21.42 3.96 32.15
N GLY A 632 -20.45 3.52 32.97
CA GLY A 632 -19.26 4.28 33.34
C GLY A 632 -19.58 5.63 33.98
N THR A 633 -20.72 5.75 34.67
CA THR A 633 -21.12 6.96 35.40
C THR A 633 -20.75 6.92 36.86
N GLU A 634 -20.48 5.74 37.40
CA GLU A 634 -20.13 5.52 38.80
C GLU A 634 -18.97 4.54 38.91
N LEU A 635 -18.13 4.75 39.91
CA LEU A 635 -17.06 3.84 40.29
C LEU A 635 -17.16 3.50 41.77
N GLU A 636 -17.31 2.22 42.05
CA GLU A 636 -17.19 1.68 43.38
C GLU A 636 -15.75 1.29 43.67
N VAL A 637 -15.26 1.70 44.84
CA VAL A 637 -13.94 1.39 45.37
C VAL A 637 -14.11 0.70 46.72
N THR A 638 -13.58 -0.52 46.81
CA THR A 638 -13.50 -1.29 48.05
C THR A 638 -12.04 -1.59 48.32
N GLY A 639 -11.53 -1.27 49.51
CA GLY A 639 -10.13 -1.46 49.84
C GLY A 639 -9.87 -1.46 51.34
N PRO A 640 -8.60 -1.44 51.74
CA PRO A 640 -8.23 -1.48 53.14
C PRO A 640 -8.70 -0.25 53.92
N PRO A 641 -8.82 -0.37 55.26
CA PRO A 641 -9.02 0.76 56.14
C PRO A 641 -7.98 1.86 55.87
N ASN A 642 -8.45 3.10 55.71
CA ASN A 642 -7.62 4.28 55.47
C ASN A 642 -6.94 4.34 54.10
N LEU A 643 -7.34 3.53 53.11
CA LEU A 643 -6.92 3.72 51.72
C LEU A 643 -7.14 5.18 51.31
N GLN A 644 -6.11 5.82 50.79
CA GLN A 644 -6.17 7.19 50.30
C GLN A 644 -5.79 7.28 48.83
N PHE A 645 -6.50 8.12 48.07
CA PHE A 645 -6.17 8.40 46.67
C PHE A 645 -6.69 9.76 46.22
N ASN A 646 -6.17 10.22 45.08
CA ASN A 646 -6.73 11.31 44.31
C ASN A 646 -7.57 10.72 43.16
N LEU A 647 -8.69 11.36 42.84
CA LEU A 647 -9.57 10.99 41.73
C LEU A 647 -9.56 12.10 40.69
N ASN A 648 -9.07 11.80 39.49
CA ASN A 648 -9.31 12.63 38.31
C ASN A 648 -10.47 12.04 37.52
N LEU A 649 -11.40 12.91 37.14
CA LEU A 649 -12.50 12.58 36.24
C LEU A 649 -12.25 13.26 34.91
N LEU A 650 -12.39 12.48 33.86
CA LEU A 650 -12.22 12.88 32.47
C LEU A 650 -13.54 12.57 31.77
N GLY A 651 -14.26 13.56 31.25
CA GLY A 651 -15.47 13.31 30.47
C GLY A 651 -15.71 14.28 29.32
N PRO A 652 -16.61 13.91 28.39
CA PRO A 652 -16.95 14.74 27.25
C PRO A 652 -17.90 15.86 27.72
N VAL A 653 -17.61 17.09 27.31
CA VAL A 653 -18.47 18.26 27.55
C VAL A 653 -18.70 18.95 26.21
N ALA A 654 -19.97 18.99 25.79
CA ALA A 654 -20.37 19.36 24.43
C ALA A 654 -19.66 18.49 23.38
N GLN A 655 -18.64 19.04 22.69
CA GLN A 655 -17.81 18.31 21.72
C GLN A 655 -16.32 18.31 22.09
N GLY A 656 -15.97 18.54 23.36
CA GLY A 656 -14.59 18.58 23.83
C GLY A 656 -14.37 17.77 25.10
N MET A 657 -13.10 17.64 25.49
CA MET A 657 -12.66 16.90 26.67
C MET A 657 -12.50 17.84 27.88
N GLN A 658 -13.05 17.49 29.05
CA GLN A 658 -12.80 18.21 30.30
C GLN A 658 -12.26 17.29 31.39
N GLN A 659 -11.44 17.87 32.28
CA GLN A 659 -10.89 17.23 33.47
C GLN A 659 -11.32 17.97 34.74
N THR A 660 -11.59 17.21 35.80
CA THR A 660 -11.68 17.70 37.18
C THR A 660 -10.97 16.75 38.15
N THR A 661 -10.50 17.26 39.28
CA THR A 661 -9.69 16.52 40.25
C THR A 661 -10.22 16.69 41.67
N PHE A 662 -10.33 15.59 42.40
CA PHE A 662 -10.68 15.51 43.81
C PHE A 662 -9.52 14.85 44.57
N ALA A 663 -8.93 15.55 45.52
CA ALA A 663 -7.73 15.09 46.22
C ALA A 663 -8.04 14.45 47.57
N ASN A 664 -7.15 13.55 48.03
CA ASN A 664 -7.16 12.97 49.38
C ASN A 664 -8.49 12.32 49.80
N ILE A 665 -9.15 11.61 48.87
CA ILE A 665 -10.30 10.77 49.20
C ILE A 665 -9.79 9.62 50.08
N ALA A 666 -10.40 9.44 51.25
CA ALA A 666 -10.02 8.42 52.21
C ALA A 666 -11.18 7.45 52.47
N LEU A 667 -10.90 6.14 52.46
CA LEU A 667 -11.85 5.11 52.86
C LEU A 667 -11.84 4.96 54.39
N GLN A 668 -13.02 4.97 54.99
CA GLN A 668 -13.17 4.59 56.39
C GLN A 668 -13.03 3.08 56.58
N ALA A 669 -12.65 2.66 57.79
CA ALA A 669 -12.52 1.25 58.13
C ALA A 669 -13.84 0.49 57.89
N GLY A 670 -13.79 -0.60 57.11
CA GLY A 670 -14.97 -1.43 56.83
C GLY A 670 -15.99 -0.76 55.89
N ALA A 671 -15.59 0.25 55.11
CA ALA A 671 -16.48 0.95 54.19
C ALA A 671 -16.12 0.67 52.72
N LYS A 672 -17.16 0.56 51.89
CA LYS A 672 -17.10 0.64 50.44
C LYS A 672 -17.56 2.02 50.01
N VAL A 673 -16.94 2.61 48.98
CA VAL A 673 -17.26 3.97 48.54
C VAL A 673 -17.72 3.94 47.10
N ASN A 674 -18.89 4.51 46.82
CA ASN A 674 -19.37 4.78 45.47
C ASN A 674 -19.10 6.25 45.10
N LEU A 675 -18.47 6.46 43.94
CA LEU A 675 -18.03 7.75 43.42
C LEU A 675 -18.83 8.06 42.14
N ALA A 676 -19.59 9.16 42.15
CA ALA A 676 -20.42 9.56 41.02
C ALA A 676 -20.39 11.08 40.81
N PRO A 677 -19.80 11.62 39.72
CA PRO A 677 -19.95 13.05 39.42
C PRO A 677 -21.42 13.41 39.19
N LEU A 678 -21.82 14.59 39.65
CA LEU A 678 -23.21 15.03 39.56
C LEU A 678 -23.65 15.32 38.11
N ASN A 679 -22.73 15.78 37.26
CA ASN A 679 -23.03 16.07 35.86
C ASN A 679 -21.80 15.89 34.96
N TRP A 680 -21.79 14.80 34.19
CA TRP A 680 -20.75 14.51 33.20
C TRP A 680 -20.66 15.57 32.07
N GLY A 681 -21.75 16.26 31.76
CA GLY A 681 -21.78 17.32 30.75
C GLY A 681 -21.31 18.69 31.26
N ALA A 682 -20.92 18.81 32.53
CA ALA A 682 -20.47 20.06 33.14
C ALA A 682 -19.41 19.81 34.22
N LEU A 683 -18.41 18.98 33.93
CA LEU A 683 -17.45 18.49 34.93
C LEU A 683 -16.73 19.61 35.71
N GLN A 684 -16.41 20.73 35.06
CA GLN A 684 -15.70 21.84 35.71
C GLN A 684 -16.52 22.60 36.77
N THR A 685 -17.85 22.52 36.69
CA THR A 685 -18.78 23.19 37.61
C THR A 685 -19.58 22.21 38.46
N SER A 686 -19.46 20.90 38.21
CA SER A 686 -20.18 19.85 38.94
C SER A 686 -19.42 19.40 40.19
N GLY A 687 -20.15 19.05 41.25
CA GLY A 687 -19.61 18.35 42.41
C GLY A 687 -19.49 16.84 42.21
N LEU A 688 -18.86 16.17 43.17
CA LEU A 688 -18.75 14.70 43.26
C LEU A 688 -19.68 14.20 44.38
N ARG A 689 -20.54 13.23 44.07
CA ARG A 689 -21.27 12.46 45.08
C ARG A 689 -20.37 11.31 45.56
N LEU A 690 -20.13 11.28 46.87
CA LEU A 690 -19.55 10.15 47.59
C LEU A 690 -20.62 9.50 48.45
N GLN A 691 -20.81 8.20 48.28
CA GLN A 691 -21.65 7.39 49.15
C GLN A 691 -20.81 6.32 49.83
N MET A 692 -20.81 6.30 51.16
CA MET A 692 -20.30 5.15 51.91
C MET A 692 -21.39 4.10 51.97
N LEU A 693 -21.04 2.88 51.61
CA LEU A 693 -21.93 1.74 51.51
C LEU A 693 -21.55 0.68 52.55
N ASN A 694 -22.57 0.04 53.10
CA ASN A 694 -22.40 -1.14 53.93
C ASN A 694 -21.89 -2.32 53.08
N LEU A 695 -20.81 -2.96 53.53
CA LEU A 695 -20.17 -4.06 52.80
C LEU A 695 -21.08 -5.30 52.59
N GLN A 696 -22.06 -5.54 53.47
CA GLN A 696 -22.89 -6.74 53.42
C GLN A 696 -24.12 -6.60 52.52
N ASN A 697 -24.76 -5.42 52.51
CA ASN A 697 -26.05 -5.23 51.85
C ASN A 697 -26.11 -4.01 50.91
N ASN A 698 -24.99 -3.32 50.70
CA ASN A 698 -24.89 -2.12 49.86
C ASN A 698 -25.81 -0.95 50.28
N ALA A 699 -26.37 -0.97 51.48
CA ALA A 699 -27.15 0.16 51.99
C ALA A 699 -26.25 1.40 52.13
N VAL A 700 -26.75 2.56 51.73
CA VAL A 700 -26.04 3.84 51.91
C VAL A 700 -25.98 4.15 53.41
N LEU A 701 -24.77 4.13 53.97
CA LEU A 701 -24.50 4.50 55.36
C LEU A 701 -24.35 6.01 55.51
N GLN A 702 -23.71 6.64 54.53
CA GLN A 702 -23.48 8.08 54.52
C GLN A 702 -23.41 8.57 53.07
N GLN A 703 -23.90 9.78 52.80
CA GLN A 703 -23.72 10.46 51.52
C GLN A 703 -23.19 11.87 51.75
N ARG A 704 -22.19 12.25 50.97
CA ARG A 704 -21.65 13.61 50.92
C ARG A 704 -21.52 14.06 49.48
N THR A 705 -21.83 15.33 49.22
CA THR A 705 -21.46 16.00 47.98
C THR A 705 -20.24 16.87 48.23
N ILE A 706 -19.17 16.62 47.50
CA ILE A 706 -17.98 17.47 47.52
C ILE A 706 -18.11 18.48 46.37
N GLN A 707 -18.17 19.75 46.72
CA GLN A 707 -18.09 20.85 45.74
C GLN A 707 -16.64 21.14 45.43
N ARG A 708 -16.36 21.67 44.23
CA ARG A 708 -15.01 22.01 43.80
C ARG A 708 -14.37 23.02 44.78
N GLY A 709 -13.16 22.74 45.26
CA GLY A 709 -12.42 23.60 46.20
C GLY A 709 -12.60 23.28 47.69
N GLN A 710 -13.37 22.23 48.01
CA GLN A 710 -13.42 21.58 49.32
C GLN A 710 -12.63 20.28 49.30
#